data_AF-A0AAN6Z494-F1
#
_entry.id   AF-A0AAN6Z494-F1
#
_cell.length_a   1.000
_cell.length_b   1.000
_cell.length_c   1.000
_cell.angle_alpha   90.00
_cell.angle_beta   90.00
_cell.angle_gamma   90.00
#
_symmetry.space_group_name_H-M   'P 1'
#
loop_
_entity.id
_entity.type
_entity.pdbx_description
1 polymer ?
#
loop_
_entity_poly.entity_id
_entity_poly.type
_entity_poly.pdbx_seq_one_letter_code
_entity_poly.pdbx_strand_id
1 'polypeptide(L)'
;MASSRYDAKSNDPPLIERSSSIKSYTTSRAAYPRLRVFYRKHQHADKLPTSPAPVPLLVFVHGLGGSVAQFNALLTSLTPIASCLAVDLPGCGLSGFAPQHWDAYSADALVELLETVIEDHRDASAGQGVVLIGHSMGSSLAALLANPRKPKTGLHEHVLGLVAICPTAGHFTPDRVRMMRAALYIPNFLFNLWRAWDRRGGLESPSIHRFVGPGADTETKRLQYMYNFQSRTPVWRRMAWGALPTYSNGVPSNGIASLDVWAGLDIPVFLVGGTDDQVVPPGEVDMIVSVLADKKTDSGLEPDGATSSTEEIPVANGTADIPHLPQRPKKVVVSIKLPSPAGHGLLYAPPTVPILAGLISDFLSTHVTGRLSLGWQLQYLCRDGKWDVKNLEKWRKVAPVSEPIGRVFRAIKTLREVDEEHCPRVFVEKWGDIIKDVIDISHDNPVYDPRGLEQGGIRYHKFATLSKVPPNDAEIRGFIDLVDKIRADQEERAEGNGWKDGYAVGVHCHYGFNRTGFLIACYLVERCGFTAKEAIEAFAKARPNGIRHEHFKDRLYVRYSGSPRSERTPLLADRPRNSEDSTLRAEEEDAALHSTAIPPITRRTSMREVVLFVWALLATAGVIVLAVILQHHNSTHPSPSTPPPPPIAPGDPSAGGPYHIPTNPSKKPKRNLIFMVSDGMGPASLSLTRSFRQFTSSLPINDVLTLDRHFWGTSRTRSTNSLVTDSAAGATAFSCGRKSYNGAIGMLPGHRPCGTMDEIALQEVGEGPLGRSVDLILGGGRCHFLGNGTQGSCRADNVDVVRIAQEKHGWSYKSDRKGFDELKLGRNVTLPMLGLFAATDVPFEIDRRHMADVYPSLSEMATTALTALEEATKDSDKGFFLMIEGSRIDHAGHFNDPAAQVREVLEYDKTFKMVVDFLEQSDTEGILVATSDHETGGLATAWQTPGELPVYNWYPTVLAKANASAEYCTFLLRQHIATSPSESKQSLVDWINQELVIRRLGITDAREVELSALATNPEAANPIFCRMVSERAHIGWSTHGHSAVDVNIYSSGGAAAEKIRGNVENTDIGRFLSGYLDVDVEEITKELDDKLKGNLPVEALESNVLETGGHPAERLRDVRF
;
A
#
# COMPACT_ATOMS: atom_id res chain seq x y z
N MET A 1 -26.29 0.15 13.72
CA MET A 1 -24.83 -0.01 13.53
C MET A 1 -24.42 -0.98 12.41
N ALA A 2 -25.33 -1.62 11.65
CA ALA A 2 -24.98 -2.53 10.53
C ALA A 2 -24.61 -1.84 9.19
N SER A 3 -24.57 -0.49 9.14
CA SER A 3 -24.50 0.28 7.89
C SER A 3 -23.12 0.32 7.23
N SER A 4 -22.01 0.17 7.96
CA SER A 4 -20.67 0.40 7.36
C SER A 4 -20.09 -0.81 6.62
N ARG A 5 -20.52 -2.05 6.95
CA ARG A 5 -19.95 -3.28 6.34
C ARG A 5 -20.33 -3.50 4.87
N TYR A 6 -21.43 -2.92 4.40
CA TYR A 6 -21.94 -3.09 3.03
C TYR A 6 -22.05 -1.77 2.27
N ASP A 7 -21.47 -0.70 2.83
CA ASP A 7 -21.43 0.60 2.19
C ASP A 7 -20.58 0.54 0.91
N ALA A 8 -21.09 1.13 -0.17
CA ALA A 8 -20.45 1.05 -1.48
C ALA A 8 -19.14 1.84 -1.54
N LYS A 9 -18.95 2.85 -0.68
CA LYS A 9 -17.71 3.64 -0.61
C LYS A 9 -16.64 2.91 0.20
N SER A 10 -17.02 2.24 1.29
CA SER A 10 -16.06 1.48 2.12
C SER A 10 -15.56 0.18 1.47
N ASN A 11 -16.34 -0.42 0.57
CA ASN A 11 -16.01 -1.67 -0.12
C ASN A 11 -15.57 -1.47 -1.58
N ASP A 12 -15.26 -0.24 -1.97
CA ASP A 12 -14.92 0.11 -3.34
C ASP A 12 -13.51 -0.44 -3.70
N PRO A 13 -13.34 -1.22 -4.78
CA PRO A 13 -12.03 -1.77 -5.11
C PRO A 13 -11.02 -0.65 -5.46
N PRO A 14 -9.73 -0.78 -5.07
CA PRO A 14 -8.73 0.30 -5.25
C PRO A 14 -8.58 0.79 -6.69
N LEU A 15 -8.71 -0.09 -7.68
CA LEU A 15 -8.66 0.28 -9.10
C LEU A 15 -9.82 1.22 -9.47
N ILE A 16 -11.02 0.87 -9.02
CA ILE A 16 -12.24 1.61 -9.33
C ILE A 16 -12.26 2.92 -8.54
N GLU A 17 -11.83 2.92 -7.28
CA GLU A 17 -11.71 4.14 -6.45
C GLU A 17 -10.75 5.16 -7.09
N ARG A 18 -9.52 4.75 -7.44
CA ARG A 18 -8.48 5.65 -7.98
C ARG A 18 -8.77 6.19 -9.37
N SER A 19 -9.52 5.44 -10.18
CA SER A 19 -9.77 5.76 -11.60
C SER A 19 -11.20 6.23 -11.85
N SER A 20 -11.98 6.54 -10.81
CA SER A 20 -13.32 7.08 -10.93
C SER A 20 -13.39 8.56 -10.59
N SER A 21 -14.27 9.27 -11.29
CA SER A 21 -14.62 10.67 -11.01
C SER A 21 -16.14 10.84 -10.95
N ILE A 22 -16.61 11.85 -10.23
CA ILE A 22 -18.02 12.24 -10.24
C ILE A 22 -18.19 13.39 -11.23
N LYS A 23 -18.98 13.17 -12.28
CA LYS A 23 -19.29 14.15 -13.34
C LYS A 23 -20.79 14.39 -13.45
N SER A 24 -21.17 15.53 -14.01
CA SER A 24 -22.56 15.86 -14.35
C SER A 24 -22.76 15.82 -15.86
N TYR A 25 -23.87 15.25 -16.32
CA TYR A 25 -24.23 15.21 -17.73
C TYR A 25 -25.65 15.70 -17.95
N THR A 26 -25.91 16.35 -19.07
CA THR A 26 -27.25 16.78 -19.47
C THR A 26 -27.55 16.22 -20.85
N THR A 27 -28.67 15.51 -20.98
CA THR A 27 -29.18 15.00 -22.24
C THR A 27 -30.43 15.79 -22.66
N SER A 28 -31.00 15.53 -23.83
CA SER A 28 -32.26 16.14 -24.26
C SER A 28 -33.44 15.77 -23.35
N ARG A 29 -33.32 14.66 -22.61
CA ARG A 29 -34.38 14.13 -21.73
C ARG A 29 -34.23 14.54 -20.28
N ALA A 30 -33.02 14.60 -19.75
CA ALA A 30 -32.79 14.85 -18.33
C ALA A 30 -31.38 15.35 -18.00
N ALA A 31 -31.26 16.03 -16.86
CA ALA A 31 -29.98 16.39 -16.27
C ALA A 31 -29.61 15.42 -15.13
N TYR A 32 -28.43 14.82 -15.23
CA TYR A 32 -27.86 13.85 -14.29
C TYR A 32 -26.70 14.51 -13.54
N PRO A 33 -26.93 15.10 -12.36
CA PRO A 33 -25.96 16.00 -11.72
C PRO A 33 -24.76 15.28 -11.09
N ARG A 34 -24.84 13.97 -10.85
CA ARG A 34 -23.83 13.21 -10.11
C ARG A 34 -23.73 11.77 -10.63
N LEU A 35 -22.93 11.54 -11.66
CA LEU A 35 -22.64 10.20 -12.17
C LEU A 35 -21.18 9.84 -11.88
N ARG A 36 -20.97 8.64 -11.32
CA ARG A 36 -19.63 8.07 -11.20
C ARG A 36 -19.21 7.50 -12.55
N VAL A 37 -18.10 8.00 -13.07
CA VAL A 37 -17.47 7.58 -14.32
C VAL A 37 -16.08 7.05 -14.01
N PHE A 38 -15.86 5.76 -14.27
CA PHE A 38 -14.55 5.14 -14.29
C PHE A 38 -13.92 5.36 -15.66
N TYR A 39 -12.72 5.92 -15.70
CA TYR A 39 -11.94 6.02 -16.92
C TYR A 39 -10.47 5.74 -16.63
N ARG A 40 -9.92 4.73 -17.31
CA ARG A 40 -8.49 4.41 -17.26
C ARG A 40 -7.91 4.43 -18.66
N LYS A 41 -7.10 5.46 -18.94
CA LYS A 41 -6.33 5.57 -20.19
C LYS A 41 -5.34 4.40 -20.30
N HIS A 42 -5.22 3.81 -21.48
CA HIS A 42 -4.21 2.79 -21.76
C HIS A 42 -2.80 3.30 -21.42
N GLN A 43 -2.00 2.50 -20.71
CA GLN A 43 -0.68 2.91 -20.19
C GLN A 43 0.29 3.34 -21.30
N HIS A 44 0.11 2.79 -22.51
CA HIS A 44 0.95 3.08 -23.67
C HIS A 44 0.18 3.76 -24.80
N ALA A 45 -0.98 4.37 -24.52
CA ALA A 45 -1.78 5.08 -25.52
C ALA A 45 -0.93 6.05 -26.37
N ASP A 46 -0.01 6.79 -25.74
CA ASP A 46 0.82 7.79 -26.42
C ASP A 46 1.96 7.18 -27.26
N LYS A 47 2.20 5.87 -27.15
CA LYS A 47 3.24 5.13 -27.87
C LYS A 47 2.69 4.22 -28.96
N LEU A 48 1.40 3.90 -28.91
CA LEU A 48 0.74 3.09 -29.93
C LEU A 48 0.35 3.95 -31.13
N PRO A 49 0.19 3.37 -32.33
CA PRO A 49 -0.17 4.12 -33.52
C PRO A 49 -1.51 4.85 -33.36
N THR A 50 -1.51 6.15 -33.65
CA THR A 50 -2.73 6.99 -33.68
C THR A 50 -3.27 7.19 -35.09
N SER A 51 -2.53 6.78 -36.13
CA SER A 51 -2.95 6.83 -37.53
C SER A 51 -3.24 5.42 -38.08
N PRO A 52 -4.31 5.22 -38.87
CA PRO A 52 -5.37 6.19 -39.20
C PRO A 52 -6.33 6.50 -38.05
N ALA A 53 -6.33 5.71 -36.97
CA ALA A 53 -7.05 5.98 -35.72
C ALA A 53 -6.33 5.32 -34.51
N PRO A 54 -6.59 5.73 -33.26
CA PRO A 54 -6.06 5.07 -32.05
C PRO A 54 -6.65 3.67 -31.79
N VAL A 55 -6.11 2.97 -30.78
CA VAL A 55 -6.71 1.73 -30.25
C VAL A 55 -8.14 2.01 -29.76
N PRO A 56 -9.12 1.13 -30.05
CA PRO A 56 -10.51 1.33 -29.65
C PRO A 56 -10.70 1.50 -28.13
N LEU A 57 -11.71 2.29 -27.75
CA LEU A 57 -12.15 2.45 -26.36
C LEU A 57 -13.07 1.28 -25.97
N LEU A 58 -12.78 0.58 -24.86
CA LEU A 58 -13.67 -0.45 -24.32
C LEU A 58 -14.64 0.18 -23.32
N VAL A 59 -15.94 -0.01 -23.52
CA VAL A 59 -16.99 0.61 -22.71
C VAL A 59 -17.82 -0.45 -22.00
N PHE A 60 -17.81 -0.44 -20.67
CA PHE A 60 -18.51 -1.41 -19.84
C PHE A 60 -19.84 -0.85 -19.33
N VAL A 61 -20.92 -1.60 -19.55
CA VAL A 61 -22.29 -1.20 -19.17
C VAL A 61 -22.91 -2.27 -18.27
N HIS A 62 -23.14 -1.92 -17.01
CA HIS A 62 -23.66 -2.87 -16.02
C HIS A 62 -25.16 -3.10 -16.17
N GLY A 63 -25.63 -4.22 -15.61
CA GLY A 63 -27.03 -4.61 -15.60
C GLY A 63 -27.89 -3.91 -14.54
N LEU A 64 -29.15 -4.33 -14.49
CA LEU A 64 -30.16 -3.80 -13.56
C LEU A 64 -29.74 -4.02 -12.10
N GLY A 65 -29.63 -2.93 -11.33
CA GLY A 65 -29.21 -2.97 -9.93
C GLY A 65 -27.72 -3.26 -9.70
N GLY A 66 -26.93 -3.26 -10.78
CA GLY A 66 -25.48 -3.41 -10.75
C GLY A 66 -24.72 -2.12 -10.48
N SER A 67 -23.40 -2.20 -10.59
CA SER A 67 -22.46 -1.07 -10.50
C SER A 67 -21.16 -1.38 -11.24
N VAL A 68 -20.32 -0.36 -11.46
CA VAL A 68 -19.00 -0.52 -12.07
C VAL A 68 -18.11 -1.48 -11.28
N ALA A 69 -18.30 -1.56 -9.95
CA ALA A 69 -17.50 -2.45 -9.09
C ALA A 69 -17.62 -3.93 -9.49
N GLN A 70 -18.73 -4.35 -10.11
CA GLN A 70 -18.91 -5.72 -10.61
C GLN A 70 -17.95 -6.07 -11.76
N PHE A 71 -17.45 -5.07 -12.49
CA PHE A 71 -16.48 -5.28 -13.57
C PHE A 71 -15.03 -5.24 -13.09
N ASN A 72 -14.75 -5.05 -11.79
CA ASN A 72 -13.38 -4.82 -11.31
C ASN A 72 -12.37 -5.86 -11.80
N ALA A 73 -12.72 -7.14 -11.75
CA ALA A 73 -11.82 -8.22 -12.14
C ALA A 73 -11.61 -8.27 -13.69
N LEU A 74 -12.66 -8.00 -14.47
CA LEU A 74 -12.55 -7.85 -15.94
C LEU A 74 -11.76 -6.60 -16.34
N LEU A 75 -12.02 -5.45 -15.71
CA LEU A 75 -11.28 -4.21 -15.94
C LEU A 75 -9.80 -4.36 -15.61
N THR A 76 -9.48 -5.09 -14.54
CA THR A 76 -8.09 -5.42 -14.20
C THR A 76 -7.41 -6.19 -15.33
N SER A 77 -8.14 -7.10 -15.99
CA SER A 77 -7.61 -7.94 -17.08
C SER A 77 -7.53 -7.23 -18.44
N LEU A 78 -8.42 -6.27 -18.70
CA LEU A 78 -8.55 -5.63 -20.04
C LEU A 78 -7.91 -4.23 -20.13
N THR A 79 -7.63 -3.57 -19.00
CA THR A 79 -6.89 -2.29 -19.00
C THR A 79 -5.46 -2.35 -19.57
N PRO A 80 -4.76 -3.51 -19.61
CA PRO A 80 -3.48 -3.64 -20.32
C PRO A 80 -3.57 -3.65 -21.85
N ILE A 81 -4.76 -3.82 -22.45
CA ILE A 81 -4.90 -3.89 -23.92
C ILE A 81 -5.62 -2.68 -24.54
N ALA A 82 -6.36 -1.90 -23.73
CA ALA A 82 -7.08 -0.73 -24.23
C ALA A 82 -7.44 0.26 -23.12
N SER A 83 -7.80 1.49 -23.51
CA SER A 83 -8.45 2.42 -22.60
C SER A 83 -9.83 1.85 -22.24
N CYS A 84 -10.19 1.92 -20.97
CA CYS A 84 -11.45 1.37 -20.47
C CYS A 84 -12.31 2.46 -19.82
N LEU A 85 -13.58 2.52 -20.20
CA LEU A 85 -14.61 3.41 -19.68
C LEU A 85 -15.74 2.58 -19.06
N ALA A 86 -16.23 2.99 -17.90
CA ALA A 86 -17.44 2.41 -17.30
C ALA A 86 -18.20 3.48 -16.53
N VAL A 87 -19.52 3.35 -16.41
CA VAL A 87 -20.36 4.32 -15.70
C VAL A 87 -21.31 3.61 -14.75
N ASP A 88 -21.43 4.14 -13.52
CA ASP A 88 -22.55 3.79 -12.64
C ASP A 88 -23.79 4.51 -13.19
N LEU A 89 -24.78 3.76 -13.66
CA LEU A 89 -26.06 4.31 -14.11
C LEU A 89 -26.72 5.14 -12.99
N PRO A 90 -27.63 6.08 -13.30
CA PRO A 90 -28.20 7.00 -12.32
C PRO A 90 -28.72 6.28 -11.06
N GLY A 91 -28.23 6.65 -9.88
CA GLY A 91 -28.60 6.04 -8.59
C GLY A 91 -28.04 4.65 -8.29
N CYS A 92 -27.30 4.02 -9.20
CA CYS A 92 -26.52 2.80 -8.96
C CYS A 92 -25.15 3.11 -8.35
N GLY A 93 -24.56 2.15 -7.64
CA GLY A 93 -23.25 2.30 -7.01
C GLY A 93 -23.10 3.61 -6.22
N LEU A 94 -22.14 4.44 -6.61
CA LEU A 94 -21.89 5.76 -6.02
C LEU A 94 -22.52 6.93 -6.81
N SER A 95 -23.20 6.66 -7.93
CA SER A 95 -23.98 7.66 -8.64
C SER A 95 -25.14 8.19 -7.79
N GLY A 96 -25.39 9.49 -7.91
CA GLY A 96 -26.50 10.16 -7.24
C GLY A 96 -27.85 9.67 -7.76
N PHE A 97 -28.83 9.57 -6.87
CA PHE A 97 -30.21 9.26 -7.24
C PHE A 97 -30.96 10.53 -7.68
N ALA A 98 -30.53 11.11 -8.81
CA ALA A 98 -31.12 12.27 -9.43
C ALA A 98 -30.89 12.24 -10.96
N PRO A 99 -31.90 12.62 -11.77
CA PRO A 99 -33.24 13.04 -11.37
C PRO A 99 -34.13 11.85 -10.99
N GLN A 100 -35.25 12.07 -10.31
CA GLN A 100 -36.07 10.97 -9.73
C GLN A 100 -37.34 10.63 -10.52
N HIS A 101 -37.62 11.32 -11.62
CA HIS A 101 -38.76 11.01 -12.48
C HIS A 101 -38.48 9.74 -13.29
N TRP A 102 -39.55 8.99 -13.63
CA TRP A 102 -39.42 7.65 -14.22
C TRP A 102 -38.82 7.66 -15.63
N ASP A 103 -39.10 8.70 -16.42
CA ASP A 103 -38.66 8.77 -17.82
C ASP A 103 -37.13 8.86 -17.98
N ALA A 104 -36.42 9.42 -17.00
CA ALA A 104 -34.95 9.47 -16.96
C ALA A 104 -34.27 8.11 -16.82
N TYR A 105 -35.05 7.06 -16.54
CA TYR A 105 -34.59 5.67 -16.40
C TYR A 105 -35.12 4.77 -17.53
N SER A 106 -35.79 5.35 -18.54
CA SER A 106 -36.17 4.61 -19.75
C SER A 106 -34.93 4.14 -20.51
N ALA A 107 -35.04 3.02 -21.24
CA ALA A 107 -33.94 2.51 -22.04
C ALA A 107 -33.39 3.58 -23.01
N ASP A 108 -34.26 4.38 -23.63
CA ASP A 108 -33.86 5.48 -24.52
C ASP A 108 -33.07 6.57 -23.78
N ALA A 109 -33.50 6.98 -22.58
CA ALA A 109 -32.79 7.99 -21.79
C ALA A 109 -31.41 7.50 -21.32
N LEU A 110 -31.30 6.22 -20.96
CA LEU A 110 -30.04 5.62 -20.57
C LEU A 110 -29.09 5.44 -21.76
N VAL A 111 -29.60 5.10 -22.94
CA VAL A 111 -28.83 5.01 -24.19
C VAL A 111 -28.27 6.39 -24.58
N GLU A 112 -29.09 7.43 -24.56
CA GLU A 112 -28.65 8.81 -24.84
C GLU A 112 -27.62 9.32 -23.82
N LEU A 113 -27.81 8.98 -22.54
CA LEU A 113 -26.84 9.28 -21.49
C LEU A 113 -25.50 8.57 -21.75
N LEU A 114 -25.54 7.27 -22.07
CA LEU A 114 -24.35 6.49 -22.36
C LEU A 114 -23.58 7.06 -23.56
N GLU A 115 -24.26 7.42 -24.65
CA GLU A 115 -23.64 8.11 -25.79
C GLU A 115 -22.92 9.39 -25.32
N THR A 116 -23.60 10.25 -24.57
CA THR A 116 -23.03 11.52 -24.08
C THR A 116 -21.75 11.29 -23.27
N VAL A 117 -21.74 10.26 -22.41
CA VAL A 117 -20.56 9.91 -21.59
C VAL A 117 -19.43 9.32 -22.45
N ILE A 118 -19.76 8.52 -23.47
CA ILE A 118 -18.78 7.91 -24.37
C ILE A 118 -18.12 8.98 -25.25
N GLU A 119 -18.91 9.91 -25.79
CA GLU A 119 -18.42 11.05 -26.58
C GLU A 119 -17.50 11.98 -25.79
N ASP A 120 -17.72 12.14 -24.47
CA ASP A 120 -16.84 12.93 -23.58
C ASP A 120 -15.44 12.29 -23.37
N HIS A 121 -15.28 10.98 -23.63
CA HIS A 121 -14.05 10.24 -23.32
C HIS A 121 -13.33 9.64 -24.53
N ARG A 122 -14.04 9.36 -25.63
CA ARG A 122 -13.38 8.89 -26.86
C ARG A 122 -12.64 10.05 -27.53
N ASP A 123 -11.53 9.75 -28.18
CA ASP A 123 -10.86 10.71 -29.07
C ASP A 123 -11.61 10.79 -30.40
N ALA A 124 -12.73 11.52 -30.40
CA ALA A 124 -13.56 11.73 -31.58
C ALA A 124 -12.79 12.42 -32.71
N SER A 125 -11.84 13.30 -32.36
CA SER A 125 -11.01 14.03 -33.33
C SER A 125 -10.06 13.13 -34.11
N ALA A 126 -9.54 12.08 -33.46
CA ALA A 126 -8.70 11.06 -34.07
C ALA A 126 -9.50 9.86 -34.62
N GLY A 127 -10.84 9.95 -34.66
CA GLY A 127 -11.70 8.87 -35.17
C GLY A 127 -11.65 7.59 -34.33
N GLN A 128 -11.43 7.70 -33.01
CA GLN A 128 -11.35 6.52 -32.14
C GLN A 128 -12.69 5.76 -32.11
N GLY A 129 -12.64 4.48 -32.52
CA GLY A 129 -13.78 3.56 -32.44
C GLY A 129 -14.03 3.03 -31.03
N VAL A 130 -15.19 2.42 -30.84
CA VAL A 130 -15.68 1.96 -29.53
C VAL A 130 -16.08 0.49 -29.59
N VAL A 131 -15.77 -0.26 -28.54
CA VAL A 131 -16.30 -1.62 -28.32
C VAL A 131 -17.16 -1.60 -27.07
N LEU A 132 -18.39 -2.09 -27.18
CA LEU A 132 -19.32 -2.13 -26.06
C LEU A 132 -19.26 -3.50 -25.38
N ILE A 133 -19.19 -3.51 -24.05
CA ILE A 133 -19.18 -4.71 -23.21
C ILE A 133 -20.32 -4.57 -22.21
N GLY A 134 -21.43 -5.24 -22.47
CA GLY A 134 -22.62 -5.20 -21.63
C GLY A 134 -22.76 -6.43 -20.75
N HIS A 135 -23.37 -6.26 -19.57
CA HIS A 135 -23.83 -7.37 -18.74
C HIS A 135 -25.34 -7.27 -18.50
N SER A 136 -26.08 -8.37 -18.67
CA SER A 136 -27.52 -8.44 -18.39
C SER A 136 -28.30 -7.35 -19.17
N MET A 137 -29.09 -6.52 -18.49
CA MET A 137 -29.75 -5.34 -19.09
C MET A 137 -28.77 -4.40 -19.83
N GLY A 138 -27.52 -4.29 -19.35
CA GLY A 138 -26.48 -3.49 -20.00
C GLY A 138 -26.11 -4.01 -21.39
N SER A 139 -26.20 -5.32 -21.63
CA SER A 139 -26.07 -5.93 -22.96
C SER A 139 -27.14 -5.43 -23.93
N SER A 140 -28.36 -5.27 -23.44
CA SER A 140 -29.45 -4.73 -24.25
C SER A 140 -29.29 -3.23 -24.54
N LEU A 141 -28.80 -2.43 -23.58
CA LEU A 141 -28.48 -1.02 -23.82
C LEU A 141 -27.34 -0.88 -24.84
N ALA A 142 -26.33 -1.73 -24.74
CA ALA A 142 -25.23 -1.78 -25.68
C ALA A 142 -25.69 -2.20 -27.10
N ALA A 143 -26.60 -3.17 -27.22
CA ALA A 143 -27.20 -3.54 -28.50
C ALA A 143 -28.03 -2.40 -29.12
N LEU A 144 -28.75 -1.61 -28.31
CA LEU A 144 -29.48 -0.43 -28.79
C LEU A 144 -28.52 0.67 -29.30
N LEU A 145 -27.40 0.90 -28.60
CA LEU A 145 -26.34 1.84 -29.03
C LEU A 145 -25.64 1.41 -30.33
N ALA A 146 -25.51 0.11 -30.54
CA ALA A 146 -24.79 -0.47 -31.68
C ALA A 146 -25.65 -0.68 -32.94
N ASN A 147 -26.96 -0.45 -32.88
CA ASN A 147 -27.86 -0.85 -33.96
C ASN A 147 -27.95 0.21 -35.09
N PRO A 148 -27.48 -0.09 -36.31
CA PRO A 148 -27.56 0.83 -37.45
C PRO A 148 -28.94 0.86 -38.15
N ARG A 149 -29.79 -0.15 -37.97
CA ARG A 149 -31.10 -0.26 -38.65
C ARG A 149 -32.18 0.54 -37.93
N LYS A 150 -32.06 0.66 -36.61
CA LYS A 150 -32.94 1.45 -35.74
C LYS A 150 -32.07 2.31 -34.82
N PRO A 151 -31.27 3.23 -35.39
CA PRO A 151 -30.33 4.02 -34.61
C PRO A 151 -31.10 4.89 -33.62
N LYS A 152 -30.76 4.75 -32.34
CA LYS A 152 -31.26 5.63 -31.27
C LYS A 152 -30.41 6.88 -31.14
N THR A 153 -29.16 6.78 -31.57
CA THR A 153 -28.06 7.70 -31.33
C THR A 153 -27.06 7.68 -32.50
N GLY A 154 -26.17 8.66 -32.61
CA GLY A 154 -25.15 8.71 -33.65
C GLY A 154 -23.98 7.74 -33.41
N LEU A 155 -23.77 7.31 -32.16
CA LEU A 155 -22.65 6.46 -31.76
C LEU A 155 -22.49 5.16 -32.57
N HIS A 156 -23.59 4.59 -33.09
CA HIS A 156 -23.56 3.33 -33.85
C HIS A 156 -22.58 3.33 -35.03
N GLU A 157 -22.27 4.51 -35.60
CA GLU A 157 -21.29 4.66 -36.68
C GLU A 157 -19.84 4.39 -36.24
N HIS A 158 -19.58 4.45 -34.94
CA HIS A 158 -18.25 4.29 -34.33
C HIS A 158 -18.12 3.00 -33.53
N VAL A 159 -19.18 2.20 -33.41
CA VAL A 159 -19.13 0.92 -32.70
C VAL A 159 -18.49 -0.14 -33.59
N LEU A 160 -17.39 -0.70 -33.14
CA LEU A 160 -16.62 -1.73 -33.85
C LEU A 160 -16.96 -3.15 -33.40
N GLY A 161 -17.57 -3.33 -32.22
CA GLY A 161 -17.92 -4.65 -31.73
C GLY A 161 -18.75 -4.60 -30.46
N LEU A 162 -19.45 -5.71 -30.19
CA LEU A 162 -20.28 -5.89 -29.00
C LEU A 162 -19.96 -7.21 -28.30
N VAL A 163 -19.64 -7.14 -27.01
CA VAL A 163 -19.60 -8.29 -26.10
C VAL A 163 -20.81 -8.21 -25.18
N ALA A 164 -21.62 -9.26 -25.17
CA ALA A 164 -22.87 -9.32 -24.42
C ALA A 164 -22.80 -10.49 -23.43
N ILE A 165 -22.68 -10.16 -22.14
CA ILE A 165 -22.54 -11.12 -21.05
C ILE A 165 -23.91 -11.31 -20.39
N CYS A 166 -24.37 -12.55 -20.24
CA CYS A 166 -25.71 -12.92 -19.81
C CYS A 166 -26.82 -12.09 -20.50
N PRO A 167 -26.83 -11.98 -21.84
CA PRO A 167 -27.76 -11.10 -22.55
C PRO A 167 -29.19 -11.65 -22.56
N THR A 168 -30.17 -10.75 -22.55
CA THR A 168 -31.59 -11.12 -22.72
C THR A 168 -32.08 -10.81 -24.13
N ALA A 169 -32.91 -11.71 -24.66
CA ALA A 169 -33.60 -11.59 -25.95
C ALA A 169 -34.77 -10.59 -25.92
N GLY A 170 -35.14 -10.08 -24.73
CA GLY A 170 -36.16 -9.05 -24.57
C GLY A 170 -37.58 -9.52 -24.95
N HIS A 171 -37.86 -10.82 -24.81
CA HIS A 171 -39.16 -11.39 -25.17
C HIS A 171 -40.20 -11.12 -24.06
N PHE A 172 -40.90 -9.99 -24.14
CA PHE A 172 -42.04 -9.73 -23.26
C PHE A 172 -43.35 -9.98 -24.00
N THR A 173 -44.33 -10.57 -23.32
CA THR A 173 -45.73 -10.61 -23.81
C THR A 173 -46.53 -9.48 -23.16
N PRO A 174 -47.56 -8.92 -23.83
CA PRO A 174 -48.38 -7.85 -23.26
C PRO A 174 -48.94 -8.18 -21.86
N ASP A 175 -49.34 -9.43 -21.63
CA ASP A 175 -49.87 -9.89 -20.35
C ASP A 175 -48.79 -9.95 -19.25
N ARG A 176 -47.59 -10.46 -19.59
CA ARG A 176 -46.45 -10.45 -18.66
C ARG A 176 -46.03 -9.03 -18.31
N VAL A 177 -45.98 -8.10 -19.27
CA VAL A 177 -45.67 -6.69 -19.01
C VAL A 177 -46.69 -6.06 -18.07
N ARG A 178 -48.00 -6.32 -18.29
CA ARG A 178 -49.05 -5.79 -17.42
C ARG A 178 -48.89 -6.28 -15.97
N MET A 179 -48.62 -7.57 -15.80
CA MET A 179 -48.37 -8.17 -14.48
C MET A 179 -47.11 -7.59 -13.81
N MET A 180 -46.00 -7.47 -14.54
CA MET A 180 -44.74 -6.93 -14.01
C MET A 180 -44.89 -5.44 -13.63
N ARG A 181 -45.57 -4.64 -14.46
CA ARG A 181 -45.88 -3.24 -14.13
C ARG A 181 -46.73 -3.12 -12.87
N ALA A 182 -47.74 -3.97 -12.71
CA ALA A 182 -48.55 -4.01 -11.49
C ALA A 182 -47.70 -4.37 -10.25
N ALA A 183 -46.79 -5.34 -10.35
CA ALA A 183 -45.87 -5.69 -9.26
C ALA A 183 -44.89 -4.53 -8.94
N LEU A 184 -44.44 -3.79 -9.96
CA LEU A 184 -43.60 -2.61 -9.79
C LEU A 184 -44.32 -1.41 -9.17
N TYR A 185 -45.63 -1.47 -8.90
CA TYR A 185 -46.39 -0.45 -8.15
C TYR A 185 -46.53 -0.74 -6.65
N ILE A 186 -46.12 -1.91 -6.16
CA ILE A 186 -46.18 -2.26 -4.73
C ILE A 186 -45.48 -1.18 -3.88
N PRO A 187 -46.09 -0.70 -2.76
CA PRO A 187 -45.45 0.28 -1.88
C PRO A 187 -44.03 -0.11 -1.44
N ASN A 188 -43.12 0.87 -1.38
CA ASN A 188 -41.69 0.63 -1.09
C ASN A 188 -41.45 -0.19 0.19
N PHE A 189 -42.23 0.02 1.24
CA PHE A 189 -42.04 -0.70 2.51
C PHE A 189 -42.38 -2.20 2.38
N LEU A 190 -43.43 -2.56 1.64
CA LEU A 190 -43.79 -3.96 1.38
C LEU A 190 -42.74 -4.64 0.49
N PHE A 191 -42.28 -3.95 -0.54
CA PHE A 191 -41.24 -4.48 -1.43
C PHE A 191 -39.90 -4.67 -0.70
N ASN A 192 -39.54 -3.75 0.20
CA ASN A 192 -38.36 -3.90 1.06
C ASN A 192 -38.50 -5.04 2.06
N LEU A 193 -39.70 -5.28 2.60
CA LEU A 193 -39.96 -6.43 3.49
C LEU A 193 -39.79 -7.75 2.71
N TRP A 194 -40.29 -7.82 1.48
CA TRP A 194 -40.08 -8.97 0.60
C TRP A 194 -38.60 -9.18 0.27
N ARG A 195 -37.85 -8.14 -0.09
CA ARG A 195 -36.39 -8.21 -0.30
C ARG A 195 -35.60 -8.60 0.96
N ALA A 196 -36.06 -8.19 2.13
CA ALA A 196 -35.47 -8.60 3.40
C ALA A 196 -35.73 -10.08 3.67
N TRP A 197 -36.93 -10.56 3.36
CA TRP A 197 -37.30 -11.98 3.44
C TRP A 197 -36.53 -12.84 2.43
N ASP A 198 -36.39 -12.39 1.18
CA ASP A 198 -35.65 -13.09 0.11
C ASP A 198 -34.14 -13.23 0.39
N ARG A 199 -33.61 -12.39 1.29
CA ARG A 199 -32.21 -12.44 1.79
C ARG A 199 -32.03 -13.28 3.05
N ARG A 200 -33.10 -13.86 3.60
CA ARG A 200 -33.01 -14.72 4.78
C ARG A 200 -32.22 -15.99 4.42
N GLY A 201 -31.27 -16.38 5.28
CA GLY A 201 -30.31 -17.46 5.00
C GLY A 201 -28.88 -16.98 4.67
N GLY A 202 -28.63 -15.67 4.65
CA GLY A 202 -27.27 -15.13 4.48
C GLY A 202 -26.69 -15.51 3.11
N LEU A 203 -25.50 -16.13 3.11
CA LEU A 203 -24.79 -16.58 1.91
C LEU A 203 -25.52 -17.72 1.16
N GLU A 204 -26.42 -18.42 1.83
CA GLU A 204 -27.25 -19.49 1.25
C GLU A 204 -28.70 -19.03 0.98
N SER A 205 -28.93 -17.71 0.92
CA SER A 205 -30.27 -17.18 0.67
C SER A 205 -30.74 -17.40 -0.77
N PRO A 206 -32.07 -17.51 -1.02
CA PRO A 206 -32.63 -17.61 -2.36
C PRO A 206 -32.22 -16.46 -3.29
N SER A 207 -32.01 -15.26 -2.73
CA SER A 207 -31.55 -14.09 -3.49
C SER A 207 -30.13 -14.24 -4.06
N ILE A 208 -29.29 -15.09 -3.48
CA ILE A 208 -27.91 -15.34 -3.95
C ILE A 208 -27.90 -16.51 -4.91
N HIS A 209 -28.52 -17.64 -4.53
CA HIS A 209 -28.57 -18.84 -5.38
C HIS A 209 -29.17 -18.58 -6.75
N ARG A 210 -30.12 -17.63 -6.86
CA ARG A 210 -30.67 -17.22 -8.15
C ARG A 210 -29.65 -16.58 -9.08
N PHE A 211 -28.68 -15.85 -8.53
CA PHE A 211 -27.67 -15.13 -9.31
C PHE A 211 -26.43 -15.97 -9.58
N VAL A 212 -25.93 -16.71 -8.59
CA VAL A 212 -24.63 -17.38 -8.71
C VAL A 212 -24.74 -18.91 -8.65
N GLY A 213 -25.94 -19.44 -8.39
CA GLY A 213 -26.15 -20.87 -8.19
C GLY A 213 -25.83 -21.33 -6.76
N PRO A 214 -26.39 -22.47 -6.32
CA PRO A 214 -26.08 -23.05 -5.01
C PRO A 214 -24.64 -23.58 -4.92
N GLY A 215 -24.07 -24.03 -6.05
CA GLY A 215 -22.71 -24.56 -6.16
C GLY A 215 -21.60 -23.50 -6.26
N ALA A 216 -21.93 -22.21 -6.21
CA ALA A 216 -20.92 -21.15 -6.20
C ALA A 216 -20.05 -21.18 -4.93
N ASP A 217 -18.80 -20.76 -5.08
CA ASP A 217 -17.87 -20.60 -3.97
C ASP A 217 -18.29 -19.49 -3.00
N THR A 218 -17.77 -19.54 -1.78
CA THR A 218 -18.11 -18.62 -0.69
C THR A 218 -17.80 -17.16 -1.01
N GLU A 219 -16.73 -16.88 -1.77
CA GLU A 219 -16.35 -15.52 -2.13
C GLU A 219 -17.35 -14.93 -3.14
N THR A 220 -17.70 -15.70 -4.19
CA THR A 220 -18.74 -15.34 -5.15
C THR A 220 -20.07 -15.05 -4.45
N LYS A 221 -20.49 -15.92 -3.52
CA LYS A 221 -21.72 -15.72 -2.71
C LYS A 221 -21.65 -14.45 -1.87
N ARG A 222 -20.50 -14.16 -1.26
CA ARG A 222 -20.27 -12.95 -0.45
C ARG A 222 -20.35 -11.67 -1.28
N LEU A 223 -19.72 -11.66 -2.46
CA LEU A 223 -19.79 -10.53 -3.39
C LEU A 223 -21.24 -10.28 -3.85
N GLN A 224 -21.95 -11.34 -4.24
CA GLN A 224 -23.35 -11.24 -4.61
C GLN A 224 -24.22 -10.68 -3.48
N TYR A 225 -24.02 -11.17 -2.25
CA TYR A 225 -24.75 -10.68 -1.09
C TYR A 225 -24.55 -9.19 -0.88
N MET A 226 -23.30 -8.71 -1.00
CA MET A 226 -22.95 -7.29 -0.92
C MET A 226 -23.69 -6.46 -1.99
N TYR A 227 -23.65 -6.88 -3.25
CA TYR A 227 -24.34 -6.17 -4.34
C TYR A 227 -25.87 -6.14 -4.14
N ASN A 228 -26.45 -7.22 -3.61
CA ASN A 228 -27.86 -7.28 -3.24
C ASN A 228 -28.22 -6.23 -2.16
N PHE A 229 -27.30 -5.90 -1.25
CA PHE A 229 -27.46 -4.84 -0.25
C PHE A 229 -27.32 -3.44 -0.82
N GLN A 230 -26.37 -3.23 -1.74
CA GLN A 230 -26.10 -1.91 -2.34
C GLN A 230 -27.21 -1.46 -3.30
N SER A 231 -27.95 -2.39 -3.90
CA SER A 231 -29.04 -2.10 -4.83
C SER A 231 -30.25 -1.41 -4.17
N ARG A 232 -30.48 -0.13 -4.51
CA ARG A 232 -31.55 0.71 -3.95
C ARG A 232 -32.90 0.42 -4.62
N THR A 233 -33.90 0.04 -3.82
CA THR A 233 -35.26 -0.28 -4.32
C THR A 233 -35.88 0.80 -5.23
N PRO A 234 -35.85 2.11 -4.91
CA PRO A 234 -36.43 3.14 -5.77
C PRO A 234 -35.76 3.23 -7.16
N VAL A 235 -34.45 2.98 -7.23
CA VAL A 235 -33.65 3.00 -8.47
C VAL A 235 -33.96 1.76 -9.29
N TRP A 236 -33.85 0.58 -8.65
CA TRP A 236 -34.13 -0.70 -9.29
C TRP A 236 -35.51 -0.74 -9.93
N ARG A 237 -36.55 -0.24 -9.23
CA ARG A 237 -37.92 -0.20 -9.77
C ARG A 237 -38.04 0.67 -11.03
N ARG A 238 -37.36 1.82 -11.06
CA ARG A 238 -37.40 2.74 -12.21
C ARG A 238 -36.70 2.17 -13.42
N MET A 239 -35.52 1.58 -13.23
CA MET A 239 -34.80 0.89 -14.29
C MET A 239 -35.59 -0.33 -14.79
N ALA A 240 -36.16 -1.13 -13.89
CA ALA A 240 -37.02 -2.26 -14.25
C ALA A 240 -38.26 -1.81 -15.05
N TRP A 241 -38.86 -0.68 -14.68
CA TRP A 241 -39.96 -0.09 -15.43
C TRP A 241 -39.54 0.39 -16.81
N GLY A 242 -38.41 1.08 -16.89
CA GLY A 242 -37.84 1.58 -18.15
C GLY A 242 -37.36 0.47 -19.09
N ALA A 243 -37.06 -0.71 -18.55
CA ALA A 243 -36.71 -1.91 -19.31
C ALA A 243 -37.92 -2.56 -19.99
N LEU A 244 -39.13 -2.39 -19.45
CA LEU A 244 -40.33 -3.04 -19.97
C LEU A 244 -40.92 -2.30 -21.19
N PRO A 245 -41.22 -3.02 -22.29
CA PRO A 245 -41.73 -2.38 -23.48
C PRO A 245 -43.15 -1.83 -23.33
N THR A 246 -43.49 -0.89 -24.21
CA THR A 246 -44.87 -0.47 -24.45
C THR A 246 -45.33 -0.99 -25.80
N TYR A 247 -46.58 -1.43 -25.89
CA TYR A 247 -47.15 -1.99 -27.11
C TYR A 247 -48.06 -0.97 -27.79
N SER A 248 -47.84 -0.76 -29.08
CA SER A 248 -48.76 -0.06 -29.96
C SER A 248 -49.14 -1.01 -31.10
N ASN A 249 -50.44 -1.31 -31.26
CA ASN A 249 -50.94 -2.28 -32.24
C ASN A 249 -50.27 -3.67 -32.19
N GLY A 250 -49.93 -4.14 -30.99
CA GLY A 250 -49.27 -5.44 -30.78
C GLY A 250 -47.75 -5.44 -31.01
N VAL A 251 -47.16 -4.33 -31.44
CA VAL A 251 -45.72 -4.18 -31.68
C VAL A 251 -45.04 -3.48 -30.49
N PRO A 252 -43.95 -4.03 -29.92
CA PRO A 252 -43.17 -3.35 -28.88
C PRO A 252 -42.41 -2.15 -29.47
N SER A 253 -42.47 -1.00 -28.80
CA SER A 253 -41.89 0.27 -29.33
C SER A 253 -40.69 0.81 -28.54
N ASN A 254 -40.65 0.58 -27.22
CA ASN A 254 -39.60 1.05 -26.29
C ASN A 254 -39.14 -0.12 -25.41
N GLY A 255 -38.14 0.08 -24.55
CA GLY A 255 -37.66 -0.94 -23.58
C GLY A 255 -36.30 -1.51 -23.96
N ILE A 256 -35.92 -2.62 -23.34
CA ILE A 256 -34.67 -3.32 -23.68
C ILE A 256 -34.71 -3.91 -25.09
N ALA A 257 -33.52 -4.18 -25.65
CA ALA A 257 -33.34 -4.79 -26.96
C ALA A 257 -34.14 -6.09 -27.11
N SER A 258 -35.10 -6.06 -28.04
CA SER A 258 -35.84 -7.21 -28.54
C SER A 258 -35.07 -7.90 -29.67
N LEU A 259 -35.51 -9.09 -30.08
CA LEU A 259 -34.87 -9.88 -31.15
C LEU A 259 -34.67 -9.12 -32.48
N ASP A 260 -35.55 -8.17 -32.82
CA ASP A 260 -35.39 -7.32 -34.00
C ASP A 260 -34.25 -6.30 -33.85
N VAL A 261 -33.98 -5.83 -32.62
CA VAL A 261 -32.81 -5.00 -32.31
C VAL A 261 -31.54 -5.83 -32.46
N TRP A 262 -31.51 -7.04 -31.91
CA TRP A 262 -30.39 -7.96 -32.08
C TRP A 262 -30.15 -8.30 -33.55
N ALA A 263 -31.19 -8.65 -34.31
CA ALA A 263 -31.11 -8.94 -35.75
C ALA A 263 -30.57 -7.75 -36.57
N GLY A 264 -30.68 -6.53 -36.06
CA GLY A 264 -30.23 -5.30 -36.70
C GLY A 264 -28.73 -5.03 -36.61
N LEU A 265 -27.98 -5.77 -35.79
CA LEU A 265 -26.54 -5.59 -35.63
C LEU A 265 -25.77 -6.07 -36.88
N ASP A 266 -24.88 -5.23 -37.40
CA ASP A 266 -24.01 -5.48 -38.56
C ASP A 266 -22.50 -5.54 -38.18
N ILE A 267 -22.21 -5.62 -36.90
CA ILE A 267 -20.87 -5.66 -36.30
C ILE A 267 -20.55 -7.07 -35.75
N PRO A 268 -19.29 -7.37 -35.41
CA PRO A 268 -18.95 -8.53 -34.59
C PRO A 268 -19.70 -8.53 -33.25
N VAL A 269 -20.30 -9.66 -32.90
CA VAL A 269 -21.02 -9.88 -31.63
C VAL A 269 -20.49 -11.13 -30.94
N PHE A 270 -20.08 -11.00 -29.68
CA PHE A 270 -19.75 -12.11 -28.79
C PHE A 270 -20.79 -12.26 -27.68
N LEU A 271 -21.44 -13.41 -27.62
CA LEU A 271 -22.48 -13.71 -26.64
C LEU A 271 -21.97 -14.73 -25.62
N VAL A 272 -22.08 -14.40 -24.33
CA VAL A 272 -21.66 -15.28 -23.25
C VAL A 272 -22.81 -15.54 -22.29
N GLY A 273 -23.11 -16.81 -22.02
CA GLY A 273 -24.07 -17.22 -20.98
C GLY A 273 -23.44 -18.15 -19.94
N GLY A 274 -24.03 -18.22 -18.76
CA GLY A 274 -23.70 -19.24 -17.75
C GLY A 274 -24.77 -20.33 -17.71
N THR A 275 -24.39 -21.61 -17.61
CA THR A 275 -25.37 -22.71 -17.56
C THR A 275 -26.24 -22.67 -16.31
N ASP A 276 -25.74 -22.08 -15.22
CA ASP A 276 -26.43 -22.03 -13.93
C ASP A 276 -27.14 -20.68 -13.70
N ASP A 277 -27.19 -19.83 -14.73
CA ASP A 277 -27.88 -18.53 -14.67
C ASP A 277 -29.40 -18.72 -14.58
N GLN A 278 -29.98 -18.42 -13.41
CA GLN A 278 -31.43 -18.46 -13.19
C GLN A 278 -32.11 -17.09 -13.37
N VAL A 279 -31.33 -16.02 -13.60
CA VAL A 279 -31.84 -14.66 -13.85
C VAL A 279 -32.10 -14.47 -15.33
N VAL A 280 -31.13 -14.85 -16.16
CA VAL A 280 -31.19 -14.83 -17.62
C VAL A 280 -30.74 -16.21 -18.11
N PRO A 281 -31.68 -17.17 -18.25
CA PRO A 281 -31.35 -18.54 -18.62
C PRO A 281 -30.53 -18.62 -19.91
N PRO A 282 -29.62 -19.60 -20.03
CA PRO A 282 -28.71 -19.73 -21.18
C PRO A 282 -29.43 -19.84 -22.54
N GLY A 283 -30.68 -20.29 -22.55
CA GLY A 283 -31.51 -20.32 -23.77
C GLY A 283 -31.77 -18.95 -24.39
N GLU A 284 -31.63 -17.85 -23.63
CA GLU A 284 -31.71 -16.49 -24.17
C GLU A 284 -30.60 -16.22 -25.19
N VAL A 285 -29.39 -16.75 -24.95
CA VAL A 285 -28.27 -16.66 -25.89
C VAL A 285 -28.63 -17.38 -27.19
N ASP A 286 -29.22 -18.56 -27.12
CA ASP A 286 -29.64 -19.33 -28.31
C ASP A 286 -30.66 -18.57 -29.16
N MET A 287 -31.63 -17.90 -28.52
CA MET A 287 -32.61 -17.07 -29.23
C MET A 287 -31.93 -15.90 -29.96
N ILE A 288 -30.97 -15.23 -29.31
CA ILE A 288 -30.23 -14.11 -29.91
C ILE A 288 -29.35 -14.61 -31.07
N VAL A 289 -28.65 -15.74 -30.91
CA VAL A 289 -27.88 -16.38 -31.98
C VAL A 289 -28.78 -16.68 -33.18
N SER A 290 -29.99 -17.21 -32.95
CA SER A 290 -30.91 -17.61 -34.03
C SER A 290 -31.34 -16.46 -34.95
N VAL A 291 -31.30 -15.21 -34.47
CA VAL A 291 -31.65 -14.01 -35.25
C VAL A 291 -30.44 -13.25 -35.77
N LEU A 292 -29.26 -13.51 -35.19
CA LEU A 292 -27.99 -12.92 -35.62
C LEU A 292 -27.30 -13.74 -36.71
N ALA A 293 -27.39 -15.06 -36.65
CA ALA A 293 -26.86 -15.96 -37.67
C ALA A 293 -27.73 -15.89 -38.93
N ASP A 294 -27.13 -15.50 -40.06
CA ASP A 294 -27.79 -15.65 -41.35
C ASP A 294 -28.07 -17.14 -41.60
N LYS A 295 -29.19 -17.47 -42.27
CA LYS A 295 -29.69 -18.84 -42.52
C LYS A 295 -28.74 -19.78 -43.32
N LYS A 296 -27.45 -19.50 -43.41
CA LYS A 296 -26.41 -20.35 -43.98
C LYS A 296 -25.08 -20.18 -43.22
N THR A 297 -24.88 -20.93 -42.15
CA THR A 297 -23.58 -21.49 -41.77
C THR A 297 -23.83 -22.59 -40.75
N ASP A 298 -23.27 -23.76 -41.05
CA ASP A 298 -23.54 -25.06 -40.46
C ASP A 298 -23.14 -25.14 -38.98
N SER A 299 -23.94 -25.88 -38.24
CA SER A 299 -23.79 -26.15 -36.81
C SER A 299 -22.85 -27.34 -36.57
N GLY A 300 -21.92 -27.20 -35.62
CA GLY A 300 -21.32 -28.36 -34.96
C GLY A 300 -19.87 -28.16 -34.51
N LEU A 301 -19.66 -28.02 -33.20
CA LEU A 301 -18.38 -28.33 -32.55
C LEU A 301 -18.68 -29.21 -31.34
N GLU A 302 -18.52 -30.51 -31.51
CA GLU A 302 -18.20 -31.48 -30.46
C GLU A 302 -16.70 -31.85 -30.61
N PRO A 303 -16.04 -32.31 -29.53
CA PRO A 303 -14.59 -32.32 -29.41
C PRO A 303 -14.00 -33.66 -29.89
N ASP A 304 -13.17 -33.64 -30.93
CA ASP A 304 -11.94 -34.44 -31.05
C ASP A 304 -11.39 -34.43 -32.48
N GLY A 305 -10.06 -34.32 -32.60
CA GLY A 305 -9.31 -34.96 -33.69
C GLY A 305 -9.19 -34.25 -35.04
N ALA A 306 -8.08 -33.50 -35.16
CA ALA A 306 -7.17 -33.46 -36.31
C ALA A 306 -7.47 -32.61 -37.57
N THR A 307 -6.35 -32.05 -38.07
CA THR A 307 -6.01 -31.79 -39.49
C THR A 307 -6.66 -30.62 -40.22
N SER A 308 -5.87 -29.53 -40.27
CA SER A 308 -5.54 -28.67 -41.41
C SER A 308 -6.50 -28.63 -42.60
N SER A 309 -7.20 -27.50 -42.74
CA SER A 309 -7.31 -26.83 -44.03
C SER A 309 -6.93 -25.36 -43.82
N THR A 310 -5.74 -25.05 -44.31
CA THR A 310 -5.06 -23.76 -44.28
C THR A 310 -5.78 -22.77 -45.19
N GLU A 311 -6.60 -21.90 -44.62
CA GLU A 311 -6.58 -20.50 -45.04
C GLU A 311 -5.58 -19.79 -44.13
N GLU A 312 -4.53 -19.28 -44.74
CA GLU A 312 -3.36 -18.71 -44.09
C GLU A 312 -3.76 -17.64 -43.06
N ILE A 313 -3.56 -17.96 -41.78
CA ILE A 313 -3.20 -16.95 -40.79
C ILE A 313 -2.00 -16.24 -41.41
N PRO A 314 -1.99 -14.90 -41.57
CA PRO A 314 -0.78 -14.22 -41.98
C PRO A 314 0.25 -14.49 -40.89
N VAL A 315 1.15 -15.43 -41.18
CA VAL A 315 2.39 -15.60 -40.45
C VAL A 315 3.04 -14.22 -40.53
N ALA A 316 3.17 -13.56 -39.39
CA ALA A 316 3.86 -12.30 -39.28
C ALA A 316 5.33 -12.53 -39.63
N ASN A 317 5.64 -12.51 -40.93
CA ASN A 317 6.97 -12.48 -41.48
C ASN A 317 7.62 -11.17 -41.05
N GLY A 318 8.44 -11.20 -39.99
CA GLY A 318 9.64 -10.36 -39.79
C GLY A 318 9.55 -8.83 -39.94
N THR A 319 8.38 -8.25 -40.16
CA THR A 319 8.15 -6.83 -40.40
C THR A 319 6.87 -6.46 -39.66
N ALA A 320 7.00 -5.67 -38.60
CA ALA A 320 5.84 -5.25 -37.83
C ALA A 320 5.08 -4.17 -38.61
N ASP A 321 4.11 -4.62 -39.39
CA ASP A 321 3.09 -3.79 -39.99
C ASP A 321 2.03 -3.43 -38.94
N ILE A 322 1.47 -2.23 -39.06
CA ILE A 322 0.40 -1.75 -38.19
C ILE A 322 -0.91 -2.47 -38.59
N PRO A 323 -1.59 -3.21 -37.69
CA PRO A 323 -2.81 -3.93 -38.00
C PRO A 323 -3.88 -2.97 -38.50
N HIS A 324 -4.59 -3.42 -39.52
CA HIS A 324 -5.67 -2.69 -40.14
C HIS A 324 -6.78 -2.36 -39.11
N LEU A 325 -7.22 -1.10 -39.11
CA LEU A 325 -8.39 -0.64 -38.37
C LEU A 325 -9.55 -0.51 -39.36
N PRO A 326 -10.45 -1.50 -39.45
CA PRO A 326 -11.63 -1.37 -40.30
C PRO A 326 -12.56 -0.28 -39.75
N GLN A 327 -13.08 0.58 -40.63
CA GLN A 327 -14.14 1.52 -40.27
C GLN A 327 -15.43 0.79 -39.83
N ARG A 328 -15.70 -0.38 -40.43
CA ARG A 328 -16.73 -1.33 -40.01
C ARG A 328 -16.20 -2.77 -40.14
N PRO A 329 -15.92 -3.47 -39.02
CA PRO A 329 -15.51 -4.87 -39.08
C PRO A 329 -16.62 -5.77 -39.64
N LYS A 330 -16.25 -6.93 -40.21
CA LYS A 330 -17.23 -7.88 -40.75
C LYS A 330 -18.09 -8.45 -39.63
N LYS A 331 -19.41 -8.52 -39.84
CA LYS A 331 -20.33 -9.20 -38.92
C LYS A 331 -19.90 -10.66 -38.71
N VAL A 332 -19.62 -11.00 -37.46
CA VAL A 332 -19.33 -12.37 -37.00
C VAL A 332 -20.07 -12.57 -35.69
N VAL A 333 -20.66 -13.75 -35.49
CA VAL A 333 -21.38 -14.09 -34.25
C VAL A 333 -20.63 -15.22 -33.58
N VAL A 334 -20.07 -14.94 -32.41
CA VAL A 334 -19.44 -15.94 -31.55
C VAL A 334 -20.34 -16.10 -30.34
N SER A 335 -20.60 -17.34 -29.92
CA SER A 335 -21.38 -17.60 -28.71
C SER A 335 -20.77 -18.72 -27.89
N ILE A 336 -20.76 -18.55 -26.57
CA ILE A 336 -20.31 -19.58 -25.63
C ILE A 336 -21.21 -19.64 -24.40
N LYS A 337 -21.41 -20.85 -23.87
CA LYS A 337 -22.06 -21.08 -22.58
C LYS A 337 -21.02 -21.67 -21.65
N LEU A 338 -20.65 -20.93 -20.61
CA LEU A 338 -19.71 -21.42 -19.61
C LEU A 338 -20.40 -22.47 -18.73
N PRO A 339 -19.77 -23.63 -18.50
CA PRO A 339 -20.37 -24.70 -17.71
C PRO A 339 -20.48 -24.34 -16.23
N SER A 340 -21.23 -25.15 -15.47
CA SER A 340 -21.37 -25.03 -14.03
C SER A 340 -20.00 -24.97 -13.35
N PRO A 341 -19.79 -24.08 -12.34
CA PRO A 341 -20.79 -23.29 -11.62
C PRO A 341 -21.05 -21.87 -12.19
N ALA A 342 -20.94 -21.65 -13.50
CA ALA A 342 -21.16 -20.33 -14.09
C ALA A 342 -22.63 -19.88 -14.03
N GLY A 343 -22.95 -18.97 -13.09
CA GLY A 343 -24.24 -18.27 -13.00
C GLY A 343 -24.24 -16.87 -13.62
N HIS A 344 -25.25 -16.05 -13.29
CA HIS A 344 -25.36 -14.63 -13.70
C HIS A 344 -24.16 -13.77 -13.26
N GLY A 345 -23.50 -14.16 -12.16
CA GLY A 345 -22.33 -13.48 -11.60
C GLY A 345 -20.99 -13.82 -12.24
N LEU A 346 -20.97 -14.47 -13.41
CA LEU A 346 -19.75 -14.97 -14.04
C LEU A 346 -18.68 -13.91 -14.37
N LEU A 347 -19.03 -12.62 -14.34
CA LEU A 347 -18.11 -11.49 -14.54
C LEU A 347 -17.33 -11.05 -13.29
N TYR A 348 -17.71 -11.53 -12.10
CA TYR A 348 -16.97 -11.28 -10.83
C TYR A 348 -16.71 -12.57 -10.03
N ALA A 349 -17.21 -13.72 -10.48
CA ALA A 349 -16.90 -14.99 -9.86
C ALA A 349 -15.44 -15.39 -10.16
N PRO A 350 -14.58 -15.61 -9.14
CA PRO A 350 -13.19 -15.98 -9.33
C PRO A 350 -12.93 -17.14 -10.33
N PRO A 351 -13.72 -18.23 -10.38
CA PRO A 351 -13.45 -19.33 -11.31
C PRO A 351 -13.74 -19.00 -12.79
N THR A 352 -14.63 -18.06 -13.08
CA THR A 352 -15.08 -17.79 -14.47
C THR A 352 -14.44 -16.55 -15.08
N VAL A 353 -14.00 -15.59 -14.26
CA VAL A 353 -13.46 -14.32 -14.76
C VAL A 353 -12.21 -14.51 -15.65
N PRO A 354 -11.20 -15.33 -15.30
CA PRO A 354 -10.03 -15.50 -16.16
C PRO A 354 -10.40 -16.06 -17.54
N ILE A 355 -11.28 -17.06 -17.57
CA ILE A 355 -11.80 -17.67 -18.80
C ILE A 355 -12.52 -16.62 -19.64
N LEU A 356 -13.42 -15.87 -19.01
CA LEU A 356 -14.19 -14.81 -19.67
C LEU A 356 -13.29 -13.71 -20.25
N ALA A 357 -12.29 -13.25 -19.49
CA ALA A 357 -11.36 -12.22 -19.94
C ALA A 357 -10.53 -12.69 -21.14
N GLY A 358 -10.05 -13.95 -21.13
CA GLY A 358 -9.33 -14.56 -22.25
C GLY A 358 -10.18 -14.61 -23.51
N LEU A 359 -11.40 -15.15 -23.40
CA LEU A 359 -12.34 -15.25 -24.53
C LEU A 359 -12.72 -13.88 -25.11
N ILE A 360 -12.92 -12.88 -24.25
CA ILE A 360 -13.17 -11.51 -24.68
C ILE A 360 -11.94 -11.00 -25.45
N SER A 361 -10.75 -11.12 -24.88
CA SER A 361 -9.51 -10.65 -25.51
C SER A 361 -9.26 -11.29 -26.89
N ASP A 362 -9.51 -12.60 -27.00
CA ASP A 362 -9.38 -13.35 -28.25
C ASP A 362 -10.41 -12.92 -29.31
N PHE A 363 -11.66 -12.71 -28.89
CA PHE A 363 -12.70 -12.18 -29.78
C PHE A 363 -12.33 -10.77 -30.28
N LEU A 364 -11.85 -9.90 -29.39
CA LEU A 364 -11.47 -8.53 -29.73
C LEU A 364 -10.29 -8.47 -30.70
N SER A 365 -9.24 -9.24 -30.46
CA SER A 365 -8.05 -9.26 -31.32
C SER A 365 -8.35 -9.89 -32.69
N THR A 366 -9.21 -10.91 -32.74
CA THR A 366 -9.47 -11.69 -33.96
C THR A 366 -10.54 -11.06 -34.84
N HIS A 367 -11.65 -10.60 -34.26
CA HIS A 367 -12.83 -10.19 -35.02
C HIS A 367 -13.05 -8.67 -35.06
N VAL A 368 -12.46 -7.91 -34.14
CA VAL A 368 -12.60 -6.44 -34.11
C VAL A 368 -11.37 -5.78 -34.73
N THR A 369 -10.20 -5.92 -34.12
CA THR A 369 -8.93 -5.44 -34.70
C THR A 369 -7.73 -6.09 -34.02
N GLY A 370 -6.73 -6.46 -34.82
CA GLY A 370 -5.45 -6.96 -34.32
C GLY A 370 -4.72 -5.97 -33.40
N ARG A 371 -5.11 -4.68 -33.41
CA ARG A 371 -4.56 -3.69 -32.48
C ARG A 371 -4.94 -3.92 -31.02
N LEU A 372 -5.98 -4.71 -30.73
CA LEU A 372 -6.36 -5.13 -29.38
C LEU A 372 -5.62 -6.40 -28.93
N SER A 373 -4.75 -6.97 -29.77
CA SER A 373 -3.87 -8.07 -29.38
C SER A 373 -2.74 -7.57 -28.49
N LEU A 374 -2.67 -8.08 -27.25
CA LEU A 374 -1.56 -7.82 -26.34
C LEU A 374 -0.22 -8.23 -26.96
N GLY A 375 -0.14 -9.41 -27.57
CA GLY A 375 1.05 -9.88 -28.27
C GLY A 375 1.52 -8.90 -29.35
N TRP A 376 0.62 -8.40 -30.20
CA TRP A 376 0.98 -7.39 -31.21
C TRP A 376 1.43 -6.08 -30.56
N GLN A 377 0.72 -5.57 -29.55
CA GLN A 377 1.10 -4.32 -28.88
C GLN A 377 2.49 -4.43 -28.25
N LEU A 378 2.80 -5.55 -27.62
CA LEU A 378 4.12 -5.82 -27.04
C LEU A 378 5.19 -5.90 -28.13
N GLN A 379 4.91 -6.56 -29.26
CA GLN A 379 5.82 -6.59 -30.42
C GLN A 379 6.09 -5.18 -30.96
N TYR A 380 5.05 -4.36 -31.09
CA TYR A 380 5.16 -2.98 -31.56
C TYR A 380 5.96 -2.09 -30.59
N LEU A 381 5.66 -2.18 -29.28
CA LEU A 381 6.32 -1.38 -28.23
C LEU A 381 7.78 -1.77 -28.00
N CYS A 382 8.18 -3.00 -28.35
CA CYS A 382 9.55 -3.47 -28.21
C CYS A 382 10.48 -3.06 -29.36
N ARG A 383 10.03 -2.26 -30.35
CA ARG A 383 10.85 -1.82 -31.50
C ARG A 383 11.73 -0.60 -31.23
N ASP A 384 11.24 0.37 -30.46
CA ASP A 384 11.97 1.62 -30.16
C ASP A 384 11.84 2.02 -28.69
N GLY A 385 12.95 1.90 -27.97
CA GLY A 385 13.18 2.60 -26.70
C GLY A 385 12.48 2.03 -25.45
N LYS A 386 13.30 1.72 -24.44
CA LYS A 386 12.93 1.46 -23.03
C LYS A 386 12.34 0.08 -22.67
N TRP A 387 11.85 -0.72 -23.62
CA TRP A 387 11.40 -2.12 -23.39
C TRP A 387 12.45 -3.18 -23.74
N ASP A 388 13.56 -2.78 -24.33
CA ASP A 388 14.73 -3.64 -24.34
C ASP A 388 15.20 -3.77 -22.89
N VAL A 389 15.24 -5.01 -22.40
CA VAL A 389 15.69 -5.33 -21.04
C VAL A 389 16.92 -4.49 -20.75
N LYS A 390 16.99 -3.84 -19.56
CA LYS A 390 18.07 -2.91 -19.16
C LYS A 390 19.51 -3.43 -19.35
N ASN A 391 19.68 -4.68 -19.77
CA ASN A 391 20.82 -5.18 -20.54
C ASN A 391 20.36 -6.43 -21.33
N LEU A 392 19.89 -6.28 -22.58
CA LEU A 392 19.45 -7.40 -23.42
C LEU A 392 20.52 -8.50 -23.50
N GLU A 393 21.79 -8.10 -23.65
CA GLU A 393 22.91 -9.02 -23.67
C GLU A 393 23.04 -9.83 -22.37
N LYS A 394 22.84 -9.19 -21.21
CA LYS A 394 22.88 -9.87 -19.91
C LYS A 394 21.72 -10.85 -19.77
N TRP A 395 20.52 -10.48 -20.22
CA TRP A 395 19.37 -11.37 -20.22
C TRP A 395 19.55 -12.56 -21.17
N ARG A 396 20.15 -12.35 -22.35
CA ARG A 396 20.49 -13.42 -23.31
C ARG A 396 21.49 -14.41 -22.71
N LYS A 397 22.51 -13.91 -22.00
CA LYS A 397 23.52 -14.74 -21.30
C LYS A 397 22.95 -15.59 -20.15
N VAL A 398 21.77 -15.26 -19.62
CA VAL A 398 21.12 -16.05 -18.56
C VAL A 398 20.36 -17.22 -19.18
N ALA A 399 20.54 -18.42 -18.64
CA ALA A 399 19.83 -19.61 -19.09
C ALA A 399 18.29 -19.41 -18.99
N PRO A 400 17.51 -19.77 -20.04
CA PRO A 400 16.05 -19.75 -20.05
C PRO A 400 15.39 -20.36 -18.80
N VAL A 401 15.78 -21.57 -18.45
CA VAL A 401 15.19 -22.41 -17.38
C VAL A 401 16.31 -23.06 -16.57
N SER A 402 16.11 -23.23 -15.26
CA SER A 402 17.05 -23.91 -14.36
C SER A 402 16.95 -25.43 -14.44
N GLU A 403 17.93 -26.12 -13.85
CA GLU A 403 17.78 -27.51 -13.44
C GLU A 403 16.66 -27.68 -12.39
N PRO A 404 16.16 -28.91 -12.11
CA PRO A 404 15.10 -29.13 -11.12
C PRO A 404 15.52 -28.68 -9.72
N ILE A 405 14.63 -27.98 -9.03
CA ILE A 405 14.83 -27.50 -7.66
C ILE A 405 13.84 -28.18 -6.73
N GLY A 406 14.35 -29.01 -5.81
CA GLY A 406 13.55 -29.72 -4.81
C GLY A 406 12.43 -30.61 -5.38
N ARG A 407 12.58 -31.08 -6.63
CA ARG A 407 11.58 -31.87 -7.40
C ARG A 407 10.23 -31.17 -7.65
N VAL A 408 10.12 -29.89 -7.31
CA VAL A 408 8.87 -29.13 -7.45
C VAL A 408 9.04 -27.99 -8.47
N PHE A 409 10.19 -27.30 -8.46
CA PHE A 409 10.32 -26.04 -9.18
C PHE A 409 11.35 -26.07 -10.31
N ARG A 410 11.17 -25.17 -11.26
CA ARG A 410 12.22 -24.64 -12.13
C ARG A 410 12.18 -23.11 -12.12
N ALA A 411 13.33 -22.49 -11.93
CA ALA A 411 13.46 -21.04 -12.03
C ALA A 411 13.60 -20.63 -13.50
N ILE A 412 12.80 -19.65 -13.93
CA ILE A 412 12.75 -19.18 -15.31
C ILE A 412 13.16 -17.70 -15.34
N LYS A 413 13.81 -17.24 -16.42
CA LYS A 413 13.92 -15.79 -16.71
C LYS A 413 12.64 -15.30 -17.40
N THR A 414 12.25 -14.03 -17.29
CA THR A 414 11.04 -13.52 -17.97
C THR A 414 11.12 -13.85 -19.45
N LEU A 415 10.02 -14.34 -20.04
CA LEU A 415 9.91 -14.52 -21.49
C LEU A 415 9.81 -13.16 -22.18
N ARG A 416 10.00 -13.13 -23.50
CA ARG A 416 9.81 -11.93 -24.33
C ARG A 416 9.01 -12.28 -25.57
N GLU A 417 8.04 -11.46 -25.93
CA GLU A 417 7.18 -11.72 -27.09
C GLU A 417 7.95 -11.83 -28.41
N VAL A 418 9.00 -11.02 -28.55
CA VAL A 418 9.80 -10.86 -29.79
C VAL A 418 11.08 -11.69 -29.82
N ASP A 419 11.40 -12.45 -28.78
CA ASP A 419 12.68 -13.17 -28.70
C ASP A 419 12.63 -14.51 -29.42
N GLU A 420 13.63 -14.79 -30.26
CA GLU A 420 13.69 -16.01 -31.08
C GLU A 420 13.91 -17.28 -30.26
N GLU A 421 14.50 -17.18 -29.07
CA GLU A 421 14.91 -18.34 -28.26
C GLU A 421 14.07 -18.56 -27.00
N HIS A 422 13.53 -17.49 -26.40
CA HIS A 422 12.80 -17.53 -25.12
C HIS A 422 11.53 -16.64 -25.14
N CYS A 423 10.67 -16.91 -26.13
CA CYS A 423 9.28 -16.43 -26.22
C CYS A 423 8.27 -17.53 -25.83
N PRO A 424 7.00 -17.21 -25.54
CA PRO A 424 6.00 -18.19 -25.11
C PRO A 424 5.88 -19.42 -26.01
N ARG A 425 5.85 -19.22 -27.33
CA ARG A 425 5.76 -20.32 -28.32
C ARG A 425 6.93 -21.30 -28.19
N VAL A 426 8.16 -20.79 -28.27
CA VAL A 426 9.37 -21.62 -28.18
C VAL A 426 9.52 -22.23 -26.80
N PHE A 427 9.08 -21.53 -25.75
CA PHE A 427 9.08 -22.03 -24.39
C PHE A 427 8.14 -23.23 -24.21
N VAL A 428 6.92 -23.14 -24.71
CA VAL A 428 5.95 -24.24 -24.71
C VAL A 428 6.50 -25.44 -25.48
N GLU A 429 7.01 -25.23 -26.69
CA GLU A 429 7.59 -26.30 -27.51
C GLU A 429 8.72 -27.04 -26.80
N LYS A 430 9.57 -26.32 -26.04
CA LYS A 430 10.73 -26.90 -25.35
C LYS A 430 10.42 -27.45 -23.95
N TRP A 431 9.47 -26.86 -23.23
CA TRP A 431 9.29 -27.10 -21.79
C TRP A 431 7.87 -27.49 -21.39
N GLY A 432 6.89 -27.44 -22.30
CA GLY A 432 5.48 -27.73 -22.00
C GLY A 432 5.21 -29.15 -21.52
N ASP A 433 6.08 -30.11 -21.83
CA ASP A 433 6.02 -31.47 -21.28
C ASP A 433 6.39 -31.54 -19.80
N ILE A 434 7.22 -30.61 -19.32
CA ILE A 434 7.80 -30.61 -17.97
C ILE A 434 7.14 -29.54 -17.09
N ILE A 435 7.03 -28.30 -17.56
CA ILE A 435 6.51 -27.17 -16.78
C ILE A 435 5.04 -27.02 -17.12
N LYS A 436 4.15 -27.26 -16.15
CA LYS A 436 2.69 -27.25 -16.35
C LYS A 436 2.00 -26.00 -15.81
N ASP A 437 2.71 -25.25 -14.96
CA ASP A 437 2.25 -23.99 -14.39
C ASP A 437 3.43 -23.02 -14.30
N VAL A 438 3.18 -21.73 -14.57
CA VAL A 438 4.16 -20.65 -14.46
C VAL A 438 3.64 -19.59 -13.51
N ILE A 439 4.40 -19.30 -12.46
CA ILE A 439 4.15 -18.22 -11.51
C ILE A 439 5.03 -17.02 -11.86
N ASP A 440 4.39 -15.94 -12.32
CA ASP A 440 5.03 -14.65 -12.55
C ASP A 440 4.98 -13.81 -11.28
N ILE A 441 6.12 -13.70 -10.61
CA ILE A 441 6.25 -12.94 -9.37
C ILE A 441 6.64 -11.46 -9.59
N SER A 442 6.74 -11.00 -10.84
CA SER A 442 7.10 -9.63 -11.17
C SER A 442 5.97 -8.64 -10.84
N HIS A 443 6.33 -7.40 -10.48
CA HIS A 443 5.37 -6.34 -10.18
C HIS A 443 4.72 -5.78 -11.44
N ASP A 444 5.52 -5.55 -12.48
CA ASP A 444 5.08 -5.00 -13.76
C ASP A 444 4.28 -6.01 -14.57
N ASN A 445 3.51 -5.54 -15.55
CA ASN A 445 2.87 -6.43 -16.51
C ASN A 445 3.93 -7.21 -17.32
N PRO A 446 3.64 -8.48 -17.67
CA PRO A 446 4.58 -9.31 -18.40
C PRO A 446 4.92 -8.69 -19.76
N VAL A 447 6.16 -8.89 -20.19
CA VAL A 447 6.69 -8.39 -21.48
C VAL A 447 6.43 -9.36 -22.65
N TYR A 448 5.48 -10.25 -22.42
CA TYR A 448 5.00 -11.28 -23.32
C TYR A 448 3.53 -11.56 -23.01
N ASP A 449 2.82 -12.16 -23.93
CA ASP A 449 1.43 -12.56 -23.76
C ASP A 449 1.35 -13.91 -23.03
N PRO A 450 0.83 -13.96 -21.78
CA PRO A 450 0.75 -15.21 -21.03
C PRO A 450 -0.15 -16.26 -21.68
N ARG A 451 -1.11 -15.84 -22.51
CA ARG A 451 -2.01 -16.77 -23.22
C ARG A 451 -1.25 -17.73 -24.13
N GLY A 452 -0.10 -17.30 -24.66
CA GLY A 452 0.77 -18.18 -25.45
C GLY A 452 1.29 -19.37 -24.64
N LEU A 453 1.42 -19.24 -23.31
CA LEU A 453 1.74 -20.37 -22.43
C LEU A 453 0.51 -21.26 -22.21
N GLU A 454 -0.66 -20.66 -21.99
CA GLU A 454 -1.91 -21.36 -21.69
C GLU A 454 -2.41 -22.21 -22.87
N GLN A 455 -2.33 -21.68 -24.09
CA GLN A 455 -2.58 -22.43 -25.32
C GLN A 455 -1.66 -23.65 -25.47
N GLY A 456 -0.45 -23.54 -24.91
CA GLY A 456 0.52 -24.61 -24.81
C GLY A 456 0.29 -25.62 -23.68
N GLY A 457 -0.82 -25.51 -22.94
CA GLY A 457 -1.12 -26.35 -21.80
C GLY A 457 -0.37 -25.96 -20.51
N ILE A 458 0.25 -24.79 -20.46
CA ILE A 458 0.96 -24.26 -19.27
C ILE A 458 0.10 -23.16 -18.63
N ARG A 459 -0.46 -23.39 -17.45
CA ARG A 459 -1.28 -22.38 -16.75
C ARG A 459 -0.42 -21.22 -16.24
N TYR A 460 -0.88 -19.97 -16.40
CA TYR A 460 -0.17 -18.79 -15.92
C TYR A 460 -0.80 -18.22 -14.65
N HIS A 461 0.04 -17.88 -13.67
CA HIS A 461 -0.37 -17.34 -12.37
C HIS A 461 0.40 -16.05 -12.07
N LYS A 462 -0.30 -14.92 -12.00
CA LYS A 462 0.31 -13.65 -11.58
C LYS A 462 0.33 -13.55 -10.06
N PHE A 463 1.52 -13.43 -9.48
CA PHE A 463 1.72 -13.22 -8.03
C PHE A 463 2.64 -12.02 -7.80
N ALA A 464 2.11 -10.81 -8.02
CA ALA A 464 2.93 -9.60 -8.05
C ALA A 464 3.61 -9.32 -6.69
N THR A 465 4.95 -9.35 -6.66
CA THR A 465 5.75 -8.94 -5.49
C THR A 465 6.54 -7.67 -5.80
N LEU A 466 6.85 -6.88 -4.77
CA LEU A 466 7.71 -5.70 -4.92
C LEU A 466 9.13 -6.10 -5.34
N SER A 467 9.74 -5.31 -6.23
CA SER A 467 11.08 -5.60 -6.73
C SER A 467 12.16 -5.22 -5.72
N LYS A 468 13.24 -6.02 -5.65
CA LYS A 468 14.45 -5.78 -4.84
C LYS A 468 14.28 -5.88 -3.31
N VAL A 469 13.11 -6.28 -2.82
CA VAL A 469 12.85 -6.51 -1.40
C VAL A 469 12.42 -7.96 -1.19
N PRO A 470 12.84 -8.65 -0.12
CA PRO A 470 12.28 -9.95 0.27
C PRO A 470 10.77 -9.85 0.48
N PRO A 471 9.98 -10.76 -0.11
CA PRO A 471 8.55 -10.87 0.18
C PRO A 471 8.28 -10.97 1.69
N ASN A 472 7.27 -10.25 2.15
CA ASN A 472 6.85 -10.24 3.55
C ASN A 472 6.11 -11.53 3.94
N ASP A 473 5.80 -11.74 5.23
CA ASP A 473 5.22 -13.01 5.68
C ASP A 473 3.80 -13.29 5.16
N ALA A 474 3.05 -12.25 4.75
CA ALA A 474 1.76 -12.44 4.06
C ALA A 474 1.98 -12.87 2.61
N GLU A 475 2.94 -12.28 1.90
CA GLU A 475 3.32 -12.68 0.53
C GLU A 475 3.95 -14.09 0.50
N ILE A 476 4.77 -14.45 1.50
CA ILE A 476 5.32 -15.81 1.61
C ILE A 476 4.20 -16.83 1.79
N ARG A 477 3.28 -16.60 2.72
CA ARG A 477 2.12 -17.48 2.92
C ARG A 477 1.27 -17.59 1.66
N GLY A 478 0.94 -16.45 1.03
CA GLY A 478 0.19 -16.44 -0.22
C GLY A 478 0.87 -17.21 -1.36
N PHE A 479 2.20 -17.12 -1.46
CA PHE A 479 2.96 -17.91 -2.45
C PHE A 479 2.93 -19.41 -2.11
N ILE A 480 3.11 -19.79 -0.84
CA ILE A 480 3.07 -21.18 -0.41
C ILE A 480 1.68 -21.79 -0.65
N ASP A 481 0.62 -21.08 -0.25
CA ASP A 481 -0.76 -21.50 -0.46
C ASP A 481 -1.09 -21.64 -1.95
N LEU A 482 -0.60 -20.73 -2.79
CA LEU A 482 -0.72 -20.81 -4.24
C LEU A 482 -0.02 -22.05 -4.80
N VAL A 483 1.22 -22.33 -4.38
CA VAL A 483 1.94 -23.51 -4.84
C VAL A 483 1.28 -24.81 -4.35
N ASP A 484 0.83 -24.86 -3.10
CA ASP A 484 0.12 -26.03 -2.55
C ASP A 484 -1.15 -26.32 -3.36
N LYS A 485 -1.92 -25.28 -3.70
CA LYS A 485 -3.09 -25.40 -4.59
C LYS A 485 -2.68 -25.89 -5.98
N ILE A 486 -1.66 -25.30 -6.60
CA ILE A 486 -1.18 -25.71 -7.92
C ILE A 486 -0.76 -27.18 -7.92
N ARG A 487 -0.09 -27.65 -6.86
CA ARG A 487 0.38 -29.03 -6.77
C ARG A 487 -0.78 -30.02 -6.62
N ALA A 488 -1.77 -29.72 -5.79
CA ALA A 488 -2.98 -30.52 -5.71
C ALA A 488 -3.69 -30.60 -7.08
N ASP A 489 -3.82 -29.46 -7.76
CA ASP A 489 -4.40 -29.38 -9.11
C ASP A 489 -3.53 -30.10 -10.18
N GLN A 490 -2.21 -30.19 -9.99
CA GLN A 490 -1.31 -30.91 -10.89
C GLN A 490 -1.42 -32.42 -10.71
N GLU A 491 -1.57 -32.91 -9.48
CA GLU A 491 -1.75 -34.34 -9.19
C GLU A 491 -3.04 -34.87 -9.85
N GLU A 492 -4.16 -34.16 -9.67
CA GLU A 492 -5.44 -34.49 -10.32
C GLU A 492 -5.33 -34.47 -11.86
N ARG A 493 -4.67 -33.45 -12.42
CA ARG A 493 -4.46 -33.36 -13.87
C ARG A 493 -3.48 -34.40 -14.40
N ALA A 494 -2.49 -34.82 -13.62
CA ALA A 494 -1.54 -35.84 -14.02
C ALA A 494 -2.21 -37.20 -14.15
N GLU A 495 -3.10 -37.55 -13.22
CA GLU A 495 -3.93 -38.76 -13.28
C GLU A 495 -4.92 -38.71 -14.45
N GLY A 496 -5.61 -37.58 -14.64
CA GLY A 496 -6.60 -37.43 -15.71
C GLY A 496 -6.00 -37.38 -17.13
N ASN A 497 -4.79 -36.83 -17.29
CA ASN A 497 -4.16 -36.62 -18.60
C ASN A 497 -2.93 -37.52 -18.85
N GLY A 498 -2.67 -38.49 -17.98
CA GLY A 498 -1.58 -39.46 -18.13
C GLY A 498 -0.18 -38.85 -18.17
N TRP A 499 0.09 -37.82 -17.36
CA TRP A 499 1.41 -37.17 -17.32
C TRP A 499 2.47 -38.11 -16.73
N LYS A 500 3.69 -38.06 -17.30
CA LYS A 500 4.84 -38.81 -16.76
C LYS A 500 5.40 -38.10 -15.52
N ASP A 501 5.98 -38.86 -14.61
CA ASP A 501 6.65 -38.32 -13.41
C ASP A 501 7.71 -37.27 -13.77
N GLY A 502 7.78 -36.19 -12.98
CA GLY A 502 8.81 -35.14 -13.12
C GLY A 502 8.32 -33.79 -13.66
N TYR A 503 7.00 -33.55 -13.68
CA TYR A 503 6.44 -32.22 -13.95
C TYR A 503 6.79 -31.22 -12.84
N ALA A 504 6.84 -29.92 -13.19
CA ALA A 504 7.32 -28.86 -12.31
C ALA A 504 6.51 -27.57 -12.44
N VAL A 505 6.64 -26.72 -11.42
CA VAL A 505 6.15 -25.35 -11.39
C VAL A 505 7.28 -24.40 -11.80
N GLY A 506 7.07 -23.65 -12.86
CA GLY A 506 7.93 -22.58 -13.32
C GLY A 506 7.75 -21.33 -12.47
N VAL A 507 8.82 -20.68 -12.03
CA VAL A 507 8.71 -19.41 -11.30
C VAL A 507 9.67 -18.39 -11.89
N HIS A 508 9.20 -17.20 -12.23
CA HIS A 508 10.07 -16.13 -12.69
C HIS A 508 9.73 -14.76 -12.11
N CYS A 509 10.80 -13.99 -11.91
CA CYS A 509 10.74 -12.54 -11.86
C CYS A 509 11.30 -12.01 -13.19
N HIS A 510 12.41 -11.26 -13.13
CA HIS A 510 13.14 -10.77 -14.29
C HIS A 510 14.19 -11.79 -14.82
N TYR A 511 15.18 -12.13 -14.00
CA TYR A 511 16.23 -13.10 -14.35
C TYR A 511 16.07 -14.46 -13.68
N GLY A 512 15.12 -14.61 -12.74
CA GLY A 512 14.91 -15.87 -12.01
C GLY A 512 15.99 -16.17 -10.95
N PHE A 513 16.52 -15.16 -10.25
CA PHE A 513 17.56 -15.32 -9.22
C PHE A 513 17.04 -15.03 -7.80
N ASN A 514 16.96 -13.76 -7.40
CA ASN A 514 16.78 -13.37 -5.99
C ASN A 514 15.39 -13.69 -5.42
N ARG A 515 14.35 -12.95 -5.85
CA ARG A 515 12.97 -13.15 -5.39
C ARG A 515 12.47 -14.57 -5.69
N THR A 516 12.82 -15.07 -6.87
CA THR A 516 12.50 -16.44 -7.31
C THR A 516 13.13 -17.47 -6.38
N GLY A 517 14.43 -17.35 -6.09
CA GLY A 517 15.12 -18.27 -5.19
C GLY A 517 14.68 -18.16 -3.75
N PHE A 518 14.33 -16.96 -3.27
CA PHE A 518 13.80 -16.75 -1.94
C PHE A 518 12.48 -17.47 -1.71
N LEU A 519 11.49 -17.24 -2.58
CA LEU A 519 10.16 -17.86 -2.44
C LEU A 519 10.23 -19.38 -2.63
N ILE A 520 11.03 -19.86 -3.58
CA ILE A 520 11.28 -21.29 -3.75
C ILE A 520 11.93 -21.87 -2.48
N ALA A 521 12.95 -21.21 -1.92
CA ALA A 521 13.60 -21.69 -0.70
C ALA A 521 12.64 -21.72 0.51
N CYS A 522 11.79 -20.71 0.68
CA CYS A 522 10.72 -20.74 1.70
C CYS A 522 9.83 -21.98 1.57
N TYR A 523 9.36 -22.27 0.34
CA TYR A 523 8.53 -23.45 0.10
C TYR A 523 9.29 -24.75 0.40
N LEU A 524 10.54 -24.87 -0.04
CA LEU A 524 11.36 -26.06 0.22
C LEU A 524 11.55 -26.31 1.72
N VAL A 525 11.72 -25.24 2.51
CA VAL A 525 11.87 -25.36 3.96
C VAL A 525 10.55 -25.73 4.63
N GLU A 526 9.45 -25.06 4.27
CA GLU A 526 8.15 -25.25 4.95
C GLU A 526 7.41 -26.53 4.53
N ARG A 527 7.60 -27.00 3.30
CA ARG A 527 6.85 -28.13 2.72
C ARG A 527 7.71 -29.31 2.33
N CYS A 528 8.96 -29.11 1.95
CA CYS A 528 9.83 -30.19 1.46
C CYS A 528 10.86 -30.67 2.49
N GLY A 529 10.85 -30.14 3.71
CA GLY A 529 11.72 -30.60 4.81
C GLY A 529 13.18 -30.18 4.68
N PHE A 530 13.49 -29.22 3.81
CA PHE A 530 14.83 -28.66 3.68
C PHE A 530 15.13 -27.77 4.89
N THR A 531 16.39 -27.70 5.29
CA THR A 531 16.89 -26.57 6.09
C THR A 531 17.06 -25.35 5.19
N ALA A 532 17.08 -24.14 5.76
CA ALA A 532 17.32 -22.92 4.97
C ALA A 532 18.62 -23.00 4.17
N LYS A 533 19.67 -23.59 4.75
CA LYS A 533 20.96 -23.82 4.09
C LYS A 533 20.81 -24.79 2.91
N GLU A 534 20.21 -25.96 3.12
CA GLU A 534 19.99 -26.95 2.06
C GLU A 534 19.14 -26.36 0.92
N ALA A 535 18.14 -25.53 1.23
CA ALA A 535 17.27 -24.90 0.23
C ALA A 535 18.03 -23.86 -0.61
N ILE A 536 18.87 -23.03 0.02
CA ILE A 536 19.72 -22.05 -0.67
C ILE A 536 20.74 -22.75 -1.57
N GLU A 537 21.38 -23.81 -1.07
CA GLU A 537 22.37 -24.60 -1.82
C GLU A 537 21.72 -25.35 -3.00
N ALA A 538 20.54 -25.94 -2.79
CA ALA A 538 19.77 -26.60 -3.84
C ALA A 538 19.38 -25.63 -4.96
N PHE A 539 18.95 -24.42 -4.60
CA PHE A 539 18.65 -23.37 -5.58
C PHE A 539 19.92 -22.92 -6.34
N ALA A 540 21.02 -22.66 -5.64
CA ALA A 540 22.27 -22.20 -6.24
C ALA A 540 22.90 -23.24 -7.18
N LYS A 541 22.79 -24.53 -6.84
CA LYS A 541 23.23 -25.64 -7.69
C LYS A 541 22.45 -25.70 -8.99
N ALA A 542 21.12 -25.50 -8.93
CA ALA A 542 20.25 -25.64 -10.09
C ALA A 542 20.18 -24.37 -10.97
N ARG A 543 20.37 -23.19 -10.36
CA ARG A 543 20.38 -21.88 -11.03
C ARG A 543 21.71 -21.19 -10.75
N PRO A 544 22.71 -21.31 -11.65
CA PRO A 544 24.02 -20.68 -11.47
C PRO A 544 23.88 -19.17 -11.18
N ASN A 545 24.66 -18.66 -10.23
CA ASN A 545 24.53 -17.36 -9.53
C ASN A 545 23.56 -17.33 -8.33
N GLY A 546 22.68 -18.33 -8.17
CA GLY A 546 21.83 -18.53 -6.99
C GLY A 546 21.02 -17.29 -6.58
N ILE A 547 20.71 -17.20 -5.28
CA ILE A 547 20.26 -15.95 -4.66
C ILE A 547 21.51 -15.07 -4.52
N ARG A 548 21.55 -13.94 -5.22
CA ARG A 548 22.72 -13.05 -5.30
C ARG A 548 22.77 -12.03 -4.17
N HIS A 549 21.63 -11.48 -3.77
CA HIS A 549 21.60 -10.47 -2.71
C HIS A 549 21.47 -11.14 -1.35
N GLU A 550 22.38 -10.80 -0.44
CA GLU A 550 22.47 -11.40 0.89
C GLU A 550 21.21 -11.16 1.72
N HIS A 551 20.56 -9.99 1.62
CA HIS A 551 19.33 -9.70 2.37
C HIS A 551 18.18 -10.71 2.13
N PHE A 552 18.12 -11.39 0.98
CA PHE A 552 17.19 -12.50 0.76
C PHE A 552 17.64 -13.77 1.50
N LYS A 553 18.93 -14.11 1.49
CA LYS A 553 19.46 -15.25 2.24
C LYS A 553 19.32 -15.02 3.74
N ASP A 554 19.65 -13.82 4.22
CA ASP A 554 19.54 -13.45 5.63
C ASP A 554 18.10 -13.53 6.10
N ARG A 555 17.13 -13.07 5.29
CA ARG A 555 15.71 -13.23 5.63
C ARG A 555 15.28 -14.70 5.69
N LEU A 556 15.81 -15.58 4.84
CA LEU A 556 15.56 -17.03 4.94
C LEU A 556 16.15 -17.60 6.22
N TYR A 557 17.38 -17.21 6.57
CA TYR A 557 18.00 -17.65 7.81
C TYR A 557 17.21 -17.11 9.00
N VAL A 558 16.96 -15.81 9.13
CA VAL A 558 16.15 -15.21 10.20
C VAL A 558 14.78 -15.90 10.35
N ARG A 559 14.13 -16.26 9.25
CA ARG A 559 12.82 -16.93 9.27
C ARG A 559 12.90 -18.37 9.78
N TYR A 560 13.99 -19.09 9.53
CA TYR A 560 14.07 -20.54 9.76
C TYR A 560 15.24 -21.00 10.65
N SER A 561 16.05 -20.08 11.19
CA SER A 561 17.13 -20.36 12.14
C SER A 561 16.55 -20.51 13.55
N GLY A 562 16.15 -21.73 13.90
CA GLY A 562 15.62 -22.04 15.24
C GLY A 562 14.97 -23.41 15.44
N SER A 563 15.16 -24.40 14.58
CA SER A 563 14.58 -25.75 14.79
C SER A 563 15.63 -26.85 14.84
N PRO A 564 15.82 -27.51 15.99
CA PRO A 564 16.40 -28.85 16.04
C PRO A 564 15.49 -29.85 15.33
N ARG A 565 16.11 -30.81 14.66
CA ARG A 565 15.52 -31.80 13.75
C ARG A 565 14.73 -32.95 14.44
N SER A 566 14.19 -32.76 15.64
CA SER A 566 13.56 -33.86 16.41
C SER A 566 12.50 -33.34 17.40
N GLU A 567 11.31 -33.03 16.88
CA GLU A 567 9.99 -33.18 17.53
C GLU A 567 8.95 -32.63 16.56
N ARG A 568 8.75 -33.34 15.44
CA ARG A 568 7.56 -33.21 14.62
C ARG A 568 6.83 -34.54 14.65
N THR A 569 6.10 -34.78 15.73
CA THR A 569 5.03 -35.78 15.72
C THR A 569 3.93 -35.24 14.81
N PRO A 570 3.46 -36.01 13.82
CA PRO A 570 2.48 -35.52 12.85
C PRO A 570 1.14 -35.34 13.55
N LEU A 571 0.69 -34.10 13.73
CA LEU A 571 -0.72 -33.85 13.98
C LEU A 571 -1.47 -34.03 12.65
N LEU A 572 -1.90 -35.28 12.48
CA LEU A 572 -3.00 -35.78 11.64
C LEU A 572 -2.65 -36.08 10.18
N ALA A 573 -2.11 -37.28 9.96
CA ALA A 573 -2.51 -38.11 8.82
C ALA A 573 -3.22 -39.38 9.36
N ASP A 574 -4.28 -39.77 8.64
CA ASP A 574 -5.10 -40.98 8.73
C ASP A 574 -6.08 -41.16 9.90
N ARG A 575 -7.25 -40.50 9.77
CA ARG A 575 -8.57 -41.17 9.87
C ARG A 575 -9.55 -40.56 8.86
N PRO A 576 -10.42 -41.35 8.23
CA PRO A 576 -11.29 -40.89 7.15
C PRO A 576 -12.34 -39.93 7.71
N ARG A 577 -12.33 -38.69 7.24
CA ARG A 577 -13.39 -37.72 7.57
C ARG A 577 -14.47 -37.77 6.51
N ASN A 578 -15.59 -38.39 6.90
CA ASN A 578 -16.90 -38.10 6.35
C ASN A 578 -17.24 -36.62 6.54
N SER A 579 -18.06 -36.12 5.63
CA SER A 579 -18.84 -34.89 5.76
C SER A 579 -19.48 -34.78 7.16
N GLU A 580 -19.58 -33.55 7.69
CA GLU A 580 -20.20 -33.17 8.98
C GLU A 580 -19.24 -32.96 10.17
N ASP A 581 -18.26 -32.04 10.08
CA ASP A 581 -17.63 -31.51 11.32
C ASP A 581 -16.96 -30.11 11.20
N SER A 582 -17.48 -29.21 10.36
CA SER A 582 -16.98 -27.82 10.25
C SER A 582 -17.99 -26.73 10.62
N THR A 583 -19.12 -27.10 11.20
CA THR A 583 -20.19 -26.16 11.60
C THR A 583 -20.20 -25.76 13.08
N LEU A 584 -19.26 -26.24 13.92
CA LEU A 584 -19.35 -26.09 15.38
C LEU A 584 -18.21 -25.30 16.06
N ARG A 585 -17.50 -24.41 15.36
CA ARG A 585 -16.60 -23.42 16.00
C ARG A 585 -16.87 -21.97 15.62
N ALA A 586 -18.06 -21.70 15.07
CA ALA A 586 -18.59 -20.35 14.89
C ALA A 586 -19.80 -20.07 15.80
N GLU A 587 -20.23 -21.03 16.62
CA GLU A 587 -21.41 -20.92 17.48
C GLU A 587 -21.08 -20.88 19.00
N GLU A 588 -19.81 -21.04 19.42
CA GLU A 588 -19.42 -20.97 20.84
C GLU A 588 -19.02 -19.56 21.33
N GLU A 589 -18.81 -18.58 20.44
CA GLU A 589 -18.51 -17.19 20.85
C GLU A 589 -19.77 -16.34 21.13
N ASP A 590 -20.98 -16.81 20.79
CA ASP A 590 -22.25 -16.08 21.05
C ASP A 590 -22.98 -16.57 22.32
N ALA A 591 -22.54 -17.67 22.92
CA ALA A 591 -23.19 -18.31 24.09
C ALA A 591 -22.67 -17.82 25.47
N ALA A 592 -21.59 -17.03 25.52
CA ALA A 592 -20.98 -16.58 26.78
C ALA A 592 -21.60 -15.29 27.39
N LEU A 593 -22.54 -14.64 26.70
CA LEU A 593 -23.07 -13.32 27.11
C LEU A 593 -24.49 -13.33 27.74
N HIS A 594 -25.20 -14.46 27.77
CA HIS A 594 -26.56 -14.52 28.34
C HIS A 594 -26.84 -15.82 29.11
N SER A 595 -26.25 -15.98 30.31
CA SER A 595 -26.65 -17.04 31.25
C SER A 595 -27.16 -16.47 32.58
N THR A 596 -28.42 -16.04 32.61
CA THR A 596 -29.26 -16.19 33.81
C THR A 596 -30.64 -16.68 33.41
N ALA A 597 -31.04 -17.79 34.01
CA ALA A 597 -32.27 -18.52 33.69
C ALA A 597 -33.52 -17.77 34.17
N ILE A 598 -34.54 -17.71 33.31
CA ILE A 598 -35.94 -17.40 33.67
C ILE A 598 -36.83 -18.52 33.08
N PRO A 599 -37.82 -19.06 33.82
CA PRO A 599 -38.55 -20.29 33.49
C PRO A 599 -39.53 -20.11 32.31
N PRO A 600 -40.10 -21.20 31.75
CA PRO A 600 -40.72 -21.16 30.43
C PRO A 600 -42.06 -20.42 30.49
N ILE A 601 -42.17 -19.31 29.74
CA ILE A 601 -43.44 -18.62 29.55
C ILE A 601 -44.14 -19.20 28.32
N THR A 602 -45.26 -19.85 28.60
CA THR A 602 -46.25 -20.31 27.62
C THR A 602 -46.87 -19.15 26.87
N ARG A 603 -47.07 -19.35 25.55
CA ARG A 603 -47.76 -18.40 24.67
C ARG A 603 -49.18 -18.08 25.18
N ARG A 604 -49.41 -16.81 25.51
CA ARG A 604 -50.68 -16.10 25.28
C ARG A 604 -50.44 -14.59 25.34
N THR A 605 -50.15 -13.99 24.18
CA THR A 605 -50.16 -12.53 24.04
C THR A 605 -51.62 -12.07 24.06
N SER A 606 -51.98 -11.40 25.14
CA SER A 606 -53.26 -10.71 25.28
C SER A 606 -53.26 -9.46 24.40
N MET A 607 -54.36 -9.25 23.67
CA MET A 607 -54.65 -8.08 22.82
C MET A 607 -54.37 -6.72 23.51
N ARG A 608 -54.27 -6.72 24.83
CA ARG A 608 -53.94 -5.58 25.69
C ARG A 608 -52.52 -5.02 25.51
N GLU A 609 -51.52 -5.85 25.19
CA GLU A 609 -50.13 -5.41 25.01
C GLU A 609 -49.90 -4.68 23.67
N VAL A 610 -50.59 -5.11 22.62
CA VAL A 610 -50.60 -4.44 21.31
C VAL A 610 -51.27 -3.07 21.43
N VAL A 611 -52.37 -2.98 22.19
CA VAL A 611 -53.06 -1.70 22.44
C VAL A 611 -52.18 -0.76 23.26
N LEU A 612 -51.48 -1.24 24.28
CA LEU A 612 -50.54 -0.43 25.07
C LEU A 612 -49.35 0.06 24.24
N PHE A 613 -48.83 -0.77 23.33
CA PHE A 613 -47.74 -0.40 22.43
C PHE A 613 -48.18 0.68 21.42
N VAL A 614 -49.36 0.53 20.81
CA VAL A 614 -49.92 1.53 19.89
C VAL A 614 -50.25 2.84 20.63
N TRP A 615 -50.72 2.76 21.87
CA TRP A 615 -51.01 3.95 22.69
C TRP A 615 -49.73 4.71 23.07
N ALA A 616 -48.65 4.00 23.46
CA ALA A 616 -47.36 4.61 23.76
C ALA A 616 -46.73 5.30 22.53
N LEU A 617 -46.93 4.72 21.34
CA LEU A 617 -46.46 5.27 20.07
C LEU A 617 -47.20 6.56 19.69
N LEU A 618 -48.52 6.60 19.90
CA LEU A 618 -49.34 7.79 19.68
C LEU A 618 -49.06 8.90 20.71
N ALA A 619 -48.83 8.54 21.98
CA ALA A 619 -48.46 9.49 23.02
C ALA A 619 -47.10 10.15 22.74
N THR A 620 -46.13 9.37 22.26
CA THR A 620 -44.79 9.88 21.90
C THR A 620 -44.87 10.82 20.68
N ALA A 621 -45.67 10.46 19.67
CA ALA A 621 -45.92 11.33 18.52
C ALA A 621 -46.61 12.65 18.95
N GLY A 622 -47.56 12.59 19.89
CA GLY A 622 -48.22 13.77 20.44
C GLY A 622 -47.27 14.72 21.18
N VAL A 623 -46.33 14.19 21.97
CA VAL A 623 -45.31 14.99 22.66
C VAL A 623 -44.38 15.70 21.67
N ILE A 624 -43.99 15.01 20.60
CA ILE A 624 -43.13 15.59 19.55
C ILE A 624 -43.87 16.70 18.80
N VAL A 625 -45.15 16.49 18.45
CA VAL A 625 -45.96 17.53 17.79
C VAL A 625 -46.19 18.74 18.70
N LEU A 626 -46.43 18.52 20.00
CA LEU A 626 -46.59 19.60 20.97
C LEU A 626 -45.30 20.40 21.17
N ALA A 627 -44.14 19.72 21.20
CA ALA A 627 -42.83 20.37 21.25
C ALA A 627 -42.57 21.24 20.01
N VAL A 628 -42.95 20.75 18.82
CA VAL A 628 -42.83 21.50 17.56
C VAL A 628 -43.77 22.70 17.53
N ILE A 629 -44.99 22.57 18.07
CA ILE A 629 -45.95 23.69 18.15
C ILE A 629 -45.49 24.75 19.17
N LEU A 630 -44.97 24.35 20.33
CA LEU A 630 -44.41 25.28 21.33
C LEU A 630 -43.17 26.02 20.79
N GLN A 631 -42.34 25.34 20.01
CA GLN A 631 -41.17 25.93 19.37
C GLN A 631 -41.56 26.87 18.22
N HIS A 632 -42.68 26.62 17.55
CA HIS A 632 -43.21 27.50 16.51
C HIS A 632 -43.94 28.73 17.09
N HIS A 633 -44.66 28.58 18.21
CA HIS A 633 -45.41 29.67 18.86
C HIS A 633 -44.49 30.72 19.53
N ASN A 634 -43.28 30.34 19.94
CA ASN A 634 -42.28 31.28 20.45
C ASN A 634 -41.57 32.10 19.34
N SER A 635 -41.83 31.81 18.06
CA SER A 635 -41.13 32.45 16.94
C SER A 635 -41.90 33.62 16.29
N THR A 636 -43.07 34.02 16.80
CA THR A 636 -43.89 35.07 16.18
C THR A 636 -44.56 35.98 17.20
N HIS A 637 -43.85 37.00 17.71
CA HIS A 637 -44.31 38.39 17.89
C HIS A 637 -43.14 39.29 18.35
N PRO A 638 -43.00 40.55 17.87
CA PRO A 638 -41.80 41.37 18.07
C PRO A 638 -41.91 42.53 19.09
N SER A 639 -40.74 43.08 19.47
CA SER A 639 -40.40 44.41 20.05
C SER A 639 -40.08 44.47 21.57
N PRO A 640 -39.25 45.40 22.11
CA PRO A 640 -38.53 46.53 21.49
C PRO A 640 -37.01 46.61 21.76
N SER A 641 -36.40 47.57 21.07
CA SER A 641 -34.97 47.91 20.92
C SER A 641 -34.21 48.40 22.17
N THR A 642 -32.95 47.93 22.29
CA THR A 642 -31.80 48.64 22.89
C THR A 642 -30.53 48.26 22.13
N PRO A 643 -29.55 49.17 21.96
CA PRO A 643 -28.58 49.11 20.87
C PRO A 643 -27.43 48.11 21.12
N PRO A 644 -26.81 47.57 20.06
CA PRO A 644 -25.60 46.77 20.20
C PRO A 644 -24.38 47.67 20.44
N PRO A 645 -23.34 47.20 21.15
CA PRO A 645 -22.03 47.84 21.14
C PRO A 645 -21.44 47.79 19.71
N PRO A 646 -20.60 48.76 19.33
CA PRO A 646 -20.15 48.92 17.95
C PRO A 646 -19.30 47.73 17.49
N PRO A 647 -19.31 47.44 16.17
CA PRO A 647 -18.40 46.47 15.59
C PRO A 647 -16.97 46.99 15.68
N ILE A 648 -16.05 46.17 16.19
CA ILE A 648 -14.63 46.36 15.94
C ILE A 648 -14.41 46.05 14.46
N ALA A 649 -14.27 47.12 13.67
CA ALA A 649 -13.87 47.06 12.28
C ALA A 649 -12.46 46.44 12.16
N PRO A 650 -12.10 45.88 10.98
CA PRO A 650 -10.76 45.38 10.72
C PRO A 650 -9.75 46.51 10.93
N GLY A 651 -8.85 46.34 11.90
CA GLY A 651 -7.72 47.23 12.10
C GLY A 651 -6.74 47.09 10.95
N ASP A 652 -6.83 48.03 10.01
CA ASP A 652 -5.77 48.68 9.25
C ASP A 652 -4.34 48.06 9.34
N PRO A 653 -3.72 47.63 8.22
CA PRO A 653 -2.32 47.24 8.14
C PRO A 653 -1.29 48.38 8.37
N SER A 654 -1.70 49.62 8.64
CA SER A 654 -0.78 50.77 8.75
C SER A 654 -0.37 51.22 10.16
N ALA A 655 -0.21 50.28 11.10
CA ALA A 655 0.55 50.55 12.34
C ALA A 655 2.06 50.27 12.20
N GLY A 656 2.61 50.44 10.99
CA GLY A 656 4.03 50.68 10.77
C GLY A 656 4.27 52.19 10.77
N GLY A 657 4.44 52.79 11.96
CA GLY A 657 5.07 54.11 12.03
C GLY A 657 6.44 54.04 11.35
N PRO A 658 6.91 55.09 10.65
CA PRO A 658 8.19 55.08 9.98
C PRO A 658 9.29 55.03 11.04
N TYR A 659 9.70 53.82 11.41
CA TYR A 659 10.94 53.63 12.13
C TYR A 659 12.06 53.92 11.15
N HIS A 660 12.70 55.05 11.38
CA HIS A 660 13.99 55.44 10.83
C HIS A 660 14.84 54.20 10.55
N ILE A 661 15.05 53.92 9.27
CA ILE A 661 16.24 53.19 8.83
C ILE A 661 17.40 54.07 9.31
N PRO A 662 18.26 53.62 10.24
CA PRO A 662 19.55 54.24 10.38
C PRO A 662 20.22 53.99 9.04
N THR A 663 20.26 55.02 8.20
CA THR A 663 21.15 55.08 7.05
C THR A 663 22.56 55.14 7.62
N ASN A 664 23.06 53.97 8.00
CA ASN A 664 24.47 53.69 8.10
C ASN A 664 24.69 52.35 7.41
N PRO A 665 25.28 52.31 6.20
CA PRO A 665 25.59 51.07 5.51
C PRO A 665 26.81 50.41 6.18
N SER A 666 26.67 49.98 7.43
CA SER A 666 27.74 49.40 8.21
C SER A 666 27.28 48.13 8.92
N LYS A 667 27.52 46.98 8.27
CA LYS A 667 27.45 45.59 8.76
C LYS A 667 26.08 45.09 9.26
N LYS A 668 25.58 44.00 8.66
CA LYS A 668 24.45 43.20 9.18
C LYS A 668 24.79 42.68 10.60
N PRO A 669 23.84 42.64 11.54
CA PRO A 669 24.10 42.15 12.90
C PRO A 669 24.45 40.65 12.91
N LYS A 670 25.43 40.27 13.74
CA LYS A 670 25.87 38.88 13.99
C LYS A 670 24.72 38.08 14.62
N ARG A 671 24.48 36.84 14.14
CA ARG A 671 23.41 35.96 14.65
C ARG A 671 23.84 34.51 14.81
N ASN A 672 23.29 33.85 15.83
CA ASN A 672 23.45 32.43 16.09
C ASN A 672 22.15 31.66 15.75
N LEU A 673 22.26 30.47 15.16
CA LEU A 673 21.11 29.57 14.99
C LEU A 673 21.47 28.19 15.54
N ILE A 674 20.61 27.68 16.41
CA ILE A 674 20.76 26.35 16.99
C ILE A 674 19.56 25.51 16.55
N PHE A 675 19.83 24.44 15.83
CA PHE A 675 18.82 23.50 15.36
C PHE A 675 18.95 22.19 16.13
N MET A 676 17.93 21.79 16.88
CA MET A 676 17.95 20.53 17.60
C MET A 676 17.02 19.49 16.97
N VAL A 677 17.54 18.29 16.74
CA VAL A 677 16.77 17.17 16.18
C VAL A 677 16.55 16.12 17.26
N SER A 678 15.29 15.75 17.49
CA SER A 678 14.91 14.69 18.43
C SER A 678 14.49 13.44 17.65
N ASP A 679 15.43 12.74 17.00
CA ASP A 679 15.16 11.63 16.07
C ASP A 679 14.14 10.63 16.64
N GLY A 680 13.10 10.32 15.87
CA GLY A 680 12.03 9.39 16.28
C GLY A 680 11.08 9.87 17.40
N MET A 681 11.20 11.11 17.88
CA MET A 681 10.36 11.64 18.97
C MET A 681 8.99 12.13 18.48
N GLY A 682 7.94 11.33 18.72
CA GLY A 682 6.55 11.73 18.52
C GLY A 682 5.87 12.40 19.73
N PRO A 683 4.64 12.91 19.59
CA PRO A 683 3.86 13.48 20.69
C PRO A 683 3.59 12.51 21.85
N ALA A 684 3.49 11.20 21.55
CA ALA A 684 3.30 10.16 22.57
C ALA A 684 4.54 10.01 23.47
N SER A 685 5.75 10.13 22.90
CA SER A 685 7.01 10.11 23.64
C SER A 685 7.05 11.20 24.71
N LEU A 686 6.63 12.42 24.35
CA LEU A 686 6.54 13.55 25.28
C LEU A 686 5.59 13.27 26.44
N SER A 687 4.41 12.74 26.12
CA SER A 687 3.36 12.48 27.10
C SER A 687 3.77 11.37 28.09
N LEU A 688 4.36 10.29 27.58
CA LEU A 688 4.90 9.20 28.39
C LEU A 688 6.00 9.72 29.33
N THR A 689 6.98 10.47 28.79
CA THR A 689 8.11 10.99 29.57
C THR A 689 7.68 12.01 30.62
N ARG A 690 6.74 12.91 30.30
CA ARG A 690 6.18 13.86 31.26
C ARG A 690 5.61 13.13 32.46
N SER A 691 4.76 12.12 32.21
CA SER A 691 4.11 11.38 33.28
C SER A 691 5.10 10.50 34.06
N PHE A 692 6.13 9.95 33.40
CA PHE A 692 7.23 9.24 34.06
C PHE A 692 8.05 10.15 34.98
N ARG A 693 8.39 11.37 34.53
CA ARG A 693 9.10 12.37 35.36
C ARG A 693 8.29 12.79 36.57
N GLN A 694 6.99 13.07 36.37
CA GLN A 694 6.07 13.40 37.45
C GLN A 694 6.07 12.31 38.52
N PHE A 695 5.99 11.04 38.11
CA PHE A 695 6.05 9.91 39.01
C PHE A 695 7.40 9.79 39.74
N THR A 696 8.51 9.74 39.00
CA THR A 696 9.85 9.49 39.56
C THR A 696 10.38 10.61 40.44
N SER A 697 9.98 11.85 40.16
CA SER A 697 10.43 13.03 40.90
C SER A 697 9.38 13.54 41.90
N SER A 698 8.28 12.81 42.10
CA SER A 698 7.16 13.21 42.98
C SER A 698 6.64 14.63 42.70
N LEU A 699 6.55 14.99 41.41
CA LEU A 699 6.14 16.32 40.99
C LEU A 699 4.61 16.40 40.83
N PRO A 700 4.02 17.60 40.97
CA PRO A 700 2.60 17.81 40.71
C PRO A 700 2.18 17.37 39.30
N ILE A 701 0.91 16.97 39.15
CA ILE A 701 0.35 16.51 37.85
C ILE A 701 0.38 17.59 36.75
N ASN A 702 0.46 18.86 37.12
CA ASN A 702 0.58 19.99 36.22
C ASN A 702 2.04 20.40 35.95
N ASP A 703 3.03 19.70 36.50
CA ASP A 703 4.42 19.89 36.09
C ASP A 703 4.61 19.39 34.65
N VAL A 704 5.38 20.14 33.87
CA VAL A 704 5.59 19.90 32.44
C VAL A 704 7.08 19.91 32.13
N LEU A 705 7.45 19.30 31.00
CA LEU A 705 8.81 19.35 30.48
C LEU A 705 9.17 20.78 30.05
N THR A 706 10.46 21.07 29.88
CA THR A 706 10.88 22.37 29.34
C THR A 706 10.39 22.52 27.91
N LEU A 707 10.45 21.45 27.12
CA LEU A 707 9.89 21.35 25.78
C LEU A 707 8.42 21.77 25.71
N ASP A 708 7.58 21.36 26.67
CA ASP A 708 6.15 21.70 26.70
C ASP A 708 5.90 23.21 26.73
N ARG A 709 6.77 23.97 27.39
CA ARG A 709 6.66 25.43 27.49
C ARG A 709 7.08 26.15 26.21
N HIS A 710 7.78 25.45 25.33
CA HIS A 710 8.33 25.96 24.08
C HIS A 710 7.66 25.36 22.85
N PHE A 711 6.51 24.69 23.01
CA PHE A 711 5.75 24.14 21.91
C PHE A 711 5.28 25.25 20.97
N TRP A 712 5.61 25.10 19.68
CA TRP A 712 5.40 26.12 18.66
C TRP A 712 4.43 25.70 17.56
N GLY A 713 4.41 24.40 17.24
CA GLY A 713 3.61 23.87 16.14
C GLY A 713 3.84 22.38 15.89
N THR A 714 3.41 21.89 14.74
CA THR A 714 3.64 20.52 14.29
C THR A 714 4.19 20.49 12.87
N SER A 715 4.96 19.45 12.55
CA SER A 715 5.62 19.24 11.27
C SER A 715 5.14 17.96 10.62
N ARG A 716 4.70 18.05 9.35
CA ARG A 716 4.45 16.89 8.49
C ARG A 716 5.75 16.37 7.89
N THR A 717 5.96 15.06 7.96
CA THR A 717 7.29 14.47 7.76
C THR A 717 7.45 13.66 6.47
N ARG A 718 6.36 13.33 5.76
CA ARG A 718 6.38 12.41 4.58
C ARG A 718 7.52 12.67 3.58
N SER A 719 8.04 11.62 2.96
CA SER A 719 9.01 11.77 1.86
C SER A 719 8.30 11.84 0.50
N THR A 720 9.03 11.99 -0.61
CA THR A 720 8.43 12.00 -1.95
C THR A 720 7.94 10.63 -2.41
N ASN A 721 8.47 9.54 -1.85
CA ASN A 721 8.17 8.16 -2.25
C ASN A 721 7.45 7.33 -1.19
N SER A 722 7.21 7.88 0.00
CA SER A 722 6.53 7.18 1.10
C SER A 722 5.76 8.16 1.99
N LEU A 723 4.63 7.71 2.55
CA LEU A 723 3.92 8.44 3.59
C LEU A 723 4.75 8.49 4.89
N VAL A 724 5.55 7.46 5.14
CA VAL A 724 6.47 7.34 6.29
C VAL A 724 7.89 7.66 5.81
N THR A 725 8.48 8.74 6.33
CA THR A 725 9.86 9.14 5.99
C THR A 725 10.90 8.31 6.74
N ASP A 726 12.11 8.23 6.21
CA ASP A 726 13.30 7.89 7.00
C ASP A 726 14.06 9.16 7.43
N SER A 727 15.05 9.01 8.32
CA SER A 727 15.87 10.10 8.84
C SER A 727 16.65 10.79 7.72
N ALA A 728 17.10 10.06 6.69
CA ALA A 728 17.84 10.64 5.57
C ALA A 728 16.98 11.64 4.77
N ALA A 729 15.76 11.25 4.39
CA ALA A 729 14.84 12.15 3.69
C ALA A 729 14.32 13.27 4.61
N GLY A 730 14.12 13.00 5.90
CA GLY A 730 13.73 13.99 6.90
C GLY A 730 14.80 15.08 7.06
N ALA A 731 16.04 14.67 7.31
CA ALA A 731 17.20 15.55 7.40
C ALA A 731 17.44 16.34 6.10
N THR A 732 17.28 15.70 4.94
CA THR A 732 17.38 16.38 3.64
C THR A 732 16.32 17.48 3.47
N ALA A 733 15.12 17.28 4.02
CA ALA A 733 14.10 18.32 3.99
C ALA A 733 14.47 19.53 4.86
N PHE A 734 15.16 19.31 5.98
CA PHE A 734 15.70 20.39 6.82
C PHE A 734 16.89 21.10 6.18
N SER A 735 17.85 20.36 5.63
CA SER A 735 19.07 20.95 5.08
C SER A 735 18.85 21.63 3.72
N CYS A 736 17.98 21.09 2.86
CA CYS A 736 17.73 21.61 1.52
C CYS A 736 16.44 22.44 1.39
N GLY A 737 15.56 22.44 2.39
CA GLY A 737 14.23 23.08 2.30
C GLY A 737 13.33 22.46 1.22
N ARG A 738 13.62 21.22 0.81
CA ARG A 738 12.96 20.51 -0.30
C ARG A 738 12.75 19.04 0.05
N LYS A 739 11.63 18.46 -0.38
CA LYS A 739 11.35 17.03 -0.16
C LYS A 739 12.31 16.16 -0.98
N SER A 740 12.68 15.02 -0.39
CA SER A 740 13.43 13.96 -1.06
C SER A 740 12.80 12.59 -0.82
N TYR A 741 13.38 11.54 -1.41
CA TYR A 741 12.95 10.15 -1.27
C TYR A 741 13.69 9.45 -0.13
N ASN A 742 13.08 8.43 0.49
CA ASN A 742 13.72 7.69 1.57
C ASN A 742 15.10 7.14 1.15
N GLY A 743 16.09 7.33 2.00
CA GLY A 743 17.49 6.96 1.80
C GLY A 743 18.36 8.05 1.17
N ALA A 744 17.78 9.16 0.71
CA ALA A 744 18.50 10.28 0.12
C ALA A 744 19.19 11.14 1.18
N ILE A 745 20.48 11.44 1.01
CA ILE A 745 21.23 12.39 1.85
C ILE A 745 21.60 13.58 0.98
N GLY A 746 20.99 14.75 1.20
CA GLY A 746 21.30 15.98 0.46
C GLY A 746 20.98 15.93 -1.05
N MET A 747 20.15 14.98 -1.49
CA MET A 747 19.81 14.79 -2.91
C MET A 747 18.37 15.19 -3.20
N LEU A 748 18.11 15.76 -4.39
CA LEU A 748 16.75 15.99 -4.92
C LEU A 748 16.24 14.77 -5.72
N PRO A 749 14.93 14.67 -6.03
CA PRO A 749 14.32 13.52 -6.74
C PRO A 749 14.89 13.15 -8.13
N GLY A 750 15.89 13.87 -8.64
CA GLY A 750 16.59 13.63 -9.91
C GLY A 750 17.67 12.53 -9.88
N HIS A 751 17.86 11.80 -8.77
CA HIS A 751 18.67 10.57 -8.66
C HIS A 751 20.14 10.67 -9.12
N ARG A 752 20.96 11.49 -8.45
CA ARG A 752 22.41 11.28 -8.41
C ARG A 752 22.79 10.75 -7.00
N PRO A 753 23.58 9.68 -6.87
CA PRO A 753 23.95 9.15 -5.55
C PRO A 753 25.09 9.96 -4.92
N CYS A 754 25.08 10.07 -3.58
CA CYS A 754 26.17 10.57 -2.75
C CYS A 754 26.47 9.50 -1.68
N GLY A 755 27.63 8.86 -1.83
CA GLY A 755 28.42 8.01 -0.92
C GLY A 755 27.83 7.02 0.08
N THR A 756 28.73 6.17 0.57
CA THR A 756 28.53 5.28 1.74
C THR A 756 28.81 6.05 3.04
N MET A 757 28.47 5.50 4.22
CA MET A 757 28.84 6.11 5.52
C MET A 757 30.34 6.43 5.60
N ASP A 758 31.17 5.58 5.01
CA ASP A 758 32.61 5.73 4.93
C ASP A 758 33.03 6.94 4.07
N GLU A 759 32.25 7.31 3.06
CA GLU A 759 32.44 8.51 2.25
C GLU A 759 31.89 9.77 2.94
N ILE A 760 30.85 9.66 3.76
CA ILE A 760 30.36 10.77 4.62
C ILE A 760 31.45 11.18 5.61
N ALA A 761 32.08 10.21 6.29
CA ALA A 761 33.19 10.51 7.20
C ALA A 761 34.33 11.29 6.50
N LEU A 762 34.64 10.94 5.25
CA LEU A 762 35.61 11.65 4.42
C LEU A 762 35.13 13.06 4.04
N GLN A 763 33.86 13.20 3.66
CA GLN A 763 33.24 14.49 3.32
C GLN A 763 33.26 15.46 4.51
N GLU A 764 32.87 15.00 5.70
CA GLU A 764 32.81 15.80 6.93
C GLU A 764 34.18 16.37 7.31
N VAL A 765 35.26 15.61 7.14
CA VAL A 765 36.62 16.08 7.46
C VAL A 765 37.23 16.98 6.37
N GLY A 766 36.59 17.09 5.20
CA GLY A 766 36.96 18.02 4.14
C GLY A 766 37.40 17.40 2.81
N GLU A 767 37.25 16.08 2.62
CA GLU A 767 37.51 15.43 1.31
C GLU A 767 36.36 15.61 0.30
N GLY A 768 35.28 16.30 0.67
CA GLY A 768 34.17 16.60 -0.21
C GLY A 768 34.51 17.63 -1.30
N PRO A 769 33.70 17.73 -2.37
CA PRO A 769 33.90 18.71 -3.44
C PRO A 769 33.84 20.18 -2.96
N LEU A 770 33.14 20.44 -1.86
CA LEU A 770 33.08 21.77 -1.23
C LEU A 770 34.21 22.01 -0.21
N GLY A 771 35.10 21.04 -0.02
CA GLY A 771 36.11 21.08 1.04
C GLY A 771 35.49 20.91 2.43
N ARG A 772 36.08 21.58 3.43
CA ARG A 772 35.60 21.55 4.81
C ARG A 772 34.21 22.20 4.92
N SER A 773 33.24 21.43 5.41
CA SER A 773 31.84 21.85 5.54
C SER A 773 31.40 22.11 6.98
N VAL A 774 32.19 21.64 7.96
CA VAL A 774 31.96 21.81 9.39
C VAL A 774 33.27 22.14 10.12
N ASP A 775 33.18 22.87 11.23
CA ASP A 775 34.35 23.21 12.07
C ASP A 775 34.44 22.36 13.34
N LEU A 776 33.34 21.71 13.76
CA LEU A 776 33.27 20.95 15.01
C LEU A 776 32.37 19.72 14.83
N ILE A 777 32.89 18.56 15.22
CA ILE A 777 32.15 17.28 15.26
C ILE A 777 32.39 16.66 16.64
N LEU A 778 31.34 16.37 17.40
CA LEU A 778 31.40 15.67 18.68
C LEU A 778 30.36 14.56 18.70
N GLY A 779 30.78 13.31 18.90
CA GLY A 779 29.83 12.18 18.93
C GLY A 779 30.48 10.80 19.01
N GLY A 780 29.73 9.79 18.56
CA GLY A 780 30.19 8.41 18.38
C GLY A 780 30.70 8.13 16.96
N GLY A 781 30.62 6.87 16.54
CA GLY A 781 30.89 6.44 15.16
C GLY A 781 32.36 6.30 14.80
N ARG A 782 33.27 6.27 15.80
CA ARG A 782 34.73 6.20 15.57
C ARG A 782 35.15 5.09 14.61
N CYS A 783 34.45 3.96 14.59
CA CYS A 783 34.79 2.83 13.74
C CYS A 783 34.81 3.18 12.23
N HIS A 784 34.01 4.16 11.78
CA HIS A 784 33.94 4.63 10.39
C HIS A 784 35.08 5.55 9.99
N PHE A 785 35.88 6.02 10.95
CA PHE A 785 37.01 6.92 10.73
C PHE A 785 38.36 6.21 10.78
N LEU A 786 38.39 4.96 11.23
CA LEU A 786 39.60 4.15 11.36
C LEU A 786 39.74 3.22 10.16
N GLY A 787 40.94 3.08 9.59
CA GLY A 787 41.19 2.10 8.53
C GLY A 787 41.04 0.64 9.01
N ASN A 788 40.68 -0.27 8.11
CA ASN A 788 40.40 -1.70 8.37
C ASN A 788 41.49 -2.43 9.18
N GLY A 789 42.77 -2.06 9.00
CA GLY A 789 43.89 -2.61 9.78
C GLY A 789 43.91 -2.20 11.27
N THR A 790 43.06 -1.28 11.71
CA THR A 790 43.03 -0.73 13.08
C THR A 790 41.96 -1.43 13.91
N GLN A 791 42.31 -1.81 15.15
CA GLN A 791 41.36 -2.43 16.08
C GLN A 791 40.16 -1.52 16.34
N GLY A 792 38.95 -2.07 16.17
CA GLY A 792 37.70 -1.32 16.33
C GLY A 792 37.27 -0.53 15.10
N SER A 793 37.94 -0.69 13.95
CA SER A 793 37.45 -0.22 12.66
C SER A 793 36.24 -1.04 12.19
N CYS A 794 35.31 -0.37 11.51
CA CYS A 794 34.23 -1.00 10.75
C CYS A 794 34.31 -0.66 9.24
N ARG A 795 35.38 0.04 8.79
CA ARG A 795 35.61 0.35 7.37
C ARG A 795 36.03 -0.90 6.61
N ALA A 796 35.59 -1.01 5.36
CA ALA A 796 36.04 -2.09 4.47
C ALA A 796 37.43 -1.81 3.85
N ASP A 797 37.85 -0.55 3.81
CA ASP A 797 39.12 -0.09 3.24
C ASP A 797 40.16 0.26 4.31
N ASN A 798 41.42 0.44 3.90
CA ASN A 798 42.51 0.83 4.81
C ASN A 798 42.63 2.36 4.95
N VAL A 799 41.56 3.12 4.65
CA VAL A 799 41.60 4.59 4.72
C VAL A 799 41.47 5.03 6.17
N ASP A 800 42.47 5.74 6.66
CA ASP A 800 42.48 6.33 8.00
C ASP A 800 42.02 7.79 7.90
N VAL A 801 40.72 8.01 8.12
CA VAL A 801 40.07 9.32 8.02
C VAL A 801 40.54 10.23 9.14
N VAL A 802 40.81 9.70 10.34
CA VAL A 802 41.37 10.47 11.45
C VAL A 802 42.71 11.07 11.04
N ARG A 803 43.60 10.24 10.50
CA ARG A 803 44.91 10.70 10.03
C ARG A 803 44.76 11.72 8.90
N ILE A 804 43.85 11.50 7.95
CA ILE A 804 43.56 12.50 6.89
C ILE A 804 43.10 13.82 7.51
N ALA A 805 42.17 13.78 8.47
CA ALA A 805 41.69 14.96 9.16
C ALA A 805 42.83 15.72 9.84
N GLN A 806 43.72 15.03 10.55
CA GLN A 806 44.84 15.65 11.26
C GLN A 806 45.93 16.19 10.32
N GLU A 807 46.42 15.36 9.39
CA GLU A 807 47.59 15.66 8.56
C GLU A 807 47.26 16.56 7.37
N LYS A 808 46.09 16.38 6.74
CA LYS A 808 45.70 17.12 5.53
C LYS A 808 44.84 18.34 5.84
N HIS A 809 43.92 18.21 6.81
CA HIS A 809 42.90 19.24 7.09
C HIS A 809 43.09 19.95 8.44
N GLY A 810 44.11 19.58 9.21
CA GLY A 810 44.51 20.28 10.45
C GLY A 810 43.56 20.08 11.63
N TRP A 811 42.78 19.00 11.67
CA TRP A 811 41.84 18.74 12.76
C TRP A 811 42.55 18.37 14.07
N SER A 812 42.10 18.98 15.16
CA SER A 812 42.37 18.47 16.50
C SER A 812 41.50 17.24 16.76
N TYR A 813 42.05 16.19 17.38
CA TYR A 813 41.34 14.93 17.58
C TYR A 813 41.36 14.48 19.04
N LYS A 814 40.20 14.04 19.55
CA LYS A 814 40.01 13.40 20.85
C LYS A 814 39.10 12.18 20.70
N SER A 815 39.42 11.08 21.37
CA SER A 815 38.75 9.79 21.16
C SER A 815 38.20 9.13 22.43
N ASP A 816 38.41 9.71 23.61
CA ASP A 816 38.01 9.09 24.88
C ASP A 816 37.54 10.14 25.89
N ARG A 817 37.01 9.69 27.03
CA ARG A 817 36.55 10.56 28.11
C ARG A 817 37.64 11.53 28.57
N LYS A 818 38.87 11.03 28.75
CA LYS A 818 39.99 11.86 29.19
C LYS A 818 40.24 13.00 28.21
N GLY A 819 40.24 12.70 26.91
CA GLY A 819 40.37 13.69 25.85
C GLY A 819 39.21 14.68 25.81
N PHE A 820 37.99 14.23 26.10
CA PHE A 820 36.83 15.13 26.26
C PHE A 820 37.01 16.08 27.46
N ASP A 821 37.45 15.58 28.62
CA ASP A 821 37.66 16.40 29.82
C ASP A 821 38.79 17.43 29.68
N GLU A 822 39.71 17.21 28.75
CA GLU A 822 40.74 18.17 28.34
C GLU A 822 40.16 19.36 27.56
N LEU A 823 38.98 19.21 26.93
CA LEU A 823 38.28 20.31 26.24
C LEU A 823 37.70 21.34 27.21
N LYS A 824 37.66 21.03 28.51
CA LYS A 824 37.18 21.91 29.60
C LYS A 824 35.82 22.54 29.29
N LEU A 825 34.88 21.71 28.84
CA LEU A 825 33.54 22.12 28.43
C LEU A 825 33.56 23.29 27.42
N GLY A 826 34.46 23.22 26.44
CA GLY A 826 34.57 24.17 25.33
C GLY A 826 35.60 25.28 25.55
N ARG A 827 36.10 25.46 26.78
CA ARG A 827 37.10 26.51 27.10
C ARG A 827 38.51 26.21 26.60
N ASN A 828 38.77 24.98 26.18
CA ASN A 828 40.07 24.54 25.68
C ASN A 828 39.89 23.72 24.40
N VAL A 829 39.32 24.33 23.37
CA VAL A 829 39.06 23.73 22.06
C VAL A 829 39.83 24.48 20.98
N THR A 830 40.53 23.72 20.14
CA THR A 830 41.18 24.25 18.92
C THR A 830 40.40 23.75 17.70
N LEU A 831 39.82 24.67 16.93
CA LEU A 831 39.06 24.33 15.72
C LEU A 831 39.99 24.23 14.49
N PRO A 832 39.70 23.32 13.52
CA PRO A 832 38.58 22.38 13.54
C PRO A 832 38.82 21.21 14.51
N MET A 833 37.76 20.73 15.18
CA MET A 833 37.85 19.74 16.26
C MET A 833 36.96 18.52 16.01
N LEU A 834 37.57 17.32 16.05
CA LEU A 834 36.94 16.02 15.86
C LEU A 834 36.98 15.24 17.17
N GLY A 835 35.82 15.07 17.81
CA GLY A 835 35.64 14.28 19.02
C GLY A 835 34.83 13.02 18.74
N LEU A 836 35.46 11.84 18.77
CA LEU A 836 34.83 10.54 18.50
C LEU A 836 34.94 9.63 19.72
N PHE A 837 34.00 9.75 20.65
CA PHE A 837 34.11 9.20 22.02
C PHE A 837 33.58 7.78 22.18
N ALA A 838 32.78 7.29 21.22
CA ALA A 838 32.29 5.92 21.18
C ALA A 838 32.68 5.23 19.86
N ALA A 839 32.82 3.90 19.89
CA ALA A 839 33.13 3.11 18.69
C ALA A 839 32.00 3.19 17.65
N THR A 840 30.78 2.99 18.12
CA THR A 840 29.52 3.13 17.38
C THR A 840 28.69 4.21 18.09
N ASP A 841 27.47 3.95 18.49
CA ASP A 841 26.68 4.90 19.26
C ASP A 841 27.22 5.12 20.68
N VAL A 842 26.97 6.30 21.23
CA VAL A 842 27.04 6.47 22.69
C VAL A 842 25.92 5.63 23.31
N PRO A 843 26.18 4.86 24.39
CA PRO A 843 25.14 4.03 25.02
C PRO A 843 23.90 4.83 25.43
N PHE A 844 22.75 4.15 25.54
CA PHE A 844 21.52 4.79 26.03
C PHE A 844 21.74 5.47 27.39
N GLU A 845 21.08 6.59 27.66
CA GLU A 845 21.22 7.37 28.90
C GLU A 845 20.96 6.53 30.16
N ILE A 846 20.05 5.54 30.09
CA ILE A 846 19.79 4.60 31.19
C ILE A 846 21.06 3.83 31.61
N ASP A 847 21.94 3.52 30.66
CA ASP A 847 23.19 2.79 30.85
C ASP A 847 24.38 3.76 30.99
N ARG A 848 24.47 4.77 30.11
CA ARG A 848 25.55 5.76 30.03
C ARG A 848 25.73 6.53 31.33
N ARG A 849 24.66 6.80 32.08
CA ARG A 849 24.75 7.44 33.41
C ARG A 849 25.60 6.65 34.41
N HIS A 850 25.75 5.34 34.21
CA HIS A 850 26.64 4.46 34.99
C HIS A 850 28.02 4.29 34.37
N MET A 851 28.26 4.95 33.23
CA MET A 851 29.50 4.94 32.45
C MET A 851 29.96 6.37 32.14
N ALA A 852 29.65 7.33 33.02
CA ALA A 852 29.96 8.74 32.81
C ALA A 852 31.47 9.02 32.76
N ASP A 853 32.28 8.16 33.36
CA ASP A 853 33.75 8.12 33.30
C ASP A 853 34.28 7.55 31.97
N VAL A 854 33.41 7.02 31.11
CA VAL A 854 33.77 6.46 29.80
C VAL A 854 33.19 7.29 28.66
N TYR A 855 31.96 7.77 28.79
CA TYR A 855 31.24 8.48 27.72
C TYR A 855 30.67 9.83 28.19
N PRO A 856 30.86 10.91 27.40
CA PRO A 856 30.20 12.18 27.66
C PRO A 856 28.70 12.10 27.36
N SER A 857 27.89 12.90 28.06
CA SER A 857 26.45 13.02 27.79
C SER A 857 26.17 14.01 26.65
N LEU A 858 24.96 13.95 26.07
CA LEU A 858 24.51 14.91 25.06
C LEU A 858 24.62 16.36 25.59
N SER A 859 24.19 16.59 26.84
CA SER A 859 24.28 17.91 27.47
C SER A 859 25.73 18.40 27.66
N GLU A 860 26.67 17.50 27.98
CA GLU A 860 28.10 17.85 28.08
C GLU A 860 28.67 18.24 26.71
N MET A 861 28.36 17.47 25.66
CA MET A 861 28.82 17.74 24.30
C MET A 861 28.21 19.04 23.74
N ALA A 862 26.91 19.26 23.93
CA ALA A 862 26.24 20.49 23.53
C ALA A 862 26.84 21.73 24.22
N THR A 863 27.08 21.65 25.53
CA THR A 863 27.73 22.73 26.30
C THR A 863 29.13 23.05 25.77
N THR A 864 29.90 21.99 25.46
CA THR A 864 31.24 22.11 24.90
C THR A 864 31.20 22.82 23.55
N ALA A 865 30.28 22.42 22.68
CA ALA A 865 30.11 23.03 21.36
C ALA A 865 29.70 24.51 21.44
N LEU A 866 28.66 24.82 22.23
CA LEU A 866 28.18 26.19 22.40
C LEU A 866 29.27 27.11 22.94
N THR A 867 29.98 26.68 23.98
CA THR A 867 31.06 27.47 24.60
C THR A 867 32.21 27.70 23.62
N ALA A 868 32.62 26.67 22.88
CA ALA A 868 33.72 26.77 21.92
C ALA A 868 33.35 27.67 20.73
N LEU A 869 32.14 27.54 20.17
CA LEU A 869 31.68 28.32 19.02
C LEU A 869 31.38 29.78 19.40
N GLU A 870 30.87 30.05 20.60
CA GLU A 870 30.67 31.42 21.08
C GLU A 870 32.02 32.14 21.21
N GLU A 871 33.02 31.51 21.81
CA GLU A 871 34.36 32.09 21.93
C GLU A 871 35.02 32.24 20.55
N ALA A 872 34.95 31.23 19.68
CA ALA A 872 35.54 31.27 18.35
C ALA A 872 34.94 32.36 17.44
N THR A 873 33.67 32.71 17.66
CA THR A 873 32.97 33.74 16.88
C THR A 873 32.93 35.10 17.57
N LYS A 874 33.48 35.23 18.79
CA LYS A 874 33.38 36.44 19.61
C LYS A 874 33.85 37.72 18.88
N ASP A 875 34.98 37.63 18.19
CA ASP A 875 35.57 38.74 17.43
C ASP A 875 35.25 38.68 15.92
N SER A 876 34.30 37.82 15.52
CA SER A 876 33.84 37.65 14.14
C SER A 876 32.63 38.54 13.84
N ASP A 877 32.44 38.90 12.56
CA ASP A 877 31.20 39.51 12.09
C ASP A 877 30.11 38.47 11.75
N LYS A 878 30.41 37.18 11.90
CA LYS A 878 29.50 36.04 11.73
C LYS A 878 29.35 35.27 13.04
N GLY A 879 28.13 34.81 13.32
CA GLY A 879 27.87 33.88 14.41
C GLY A 879 28.07 32.43 13.95
N PHE A 880 27.36 31.51 14.58
CA PHE A 880 27.45 30.08 14.23
C PHE A 880 26.09 29.45 13.94
N PHE A 881 26.13 28.37 13.17
CA PHE A 881 25.07 27.39 13.06
C PHE A 881 25.50 26.13 13.82
N LEU A 882 24.65 25.61 14.70
CA LEU A 882 24.90 24.37 15.42
C LEU A 882 23.71 23.43 15.29
N MET A 883 23.97 22.20 14.89
CA MET A 883 23.00 21.09 14.91
C MET A 883 23.30 20.19 16.12
N ILE A 884 22.27 19.87 16.92
CA ILE A 884 22.37 18.96 18.07
C ILE A 884 21.31 17.88 17.91
N GLU A 885 21.71 16.61 17.92
CA GLU A 885 20.80 15.50 17.71
C GLU A 885 20.72 14.58 18.94
N GLY A 886 19.49 14.27 19.36
CA GLY A 886 19.20 13.20 20.31
C GLY A 886 18.79 11.93 19.57
N SER A 887 19.74 11.24 18.94
CA SER A 887 19.48 10.14 18.00
C SER A 887 18.95 8.86 18.64
N ARG A 888 19.30 8.61 19.91
CA ARG A 888 18.96 7.35 20.59
C ARG A 888 17.47 7.26 20.97
N ILE A 889 16.68 8.33 20.84
CA ILE A 889 15.22 8.24 21.03
C ILE A 889 14.60 7.32 19.96
N ASP A 890 15.04 7.44 18.70
CA ASP A 890 14.63 6.59 17.58
C ASP A 890 15.02 5.13 17.81
N HIS A 891 16.28 4.86 18.18
CA HIS A 891 16.76 3.50 18.43
C HIS A 891 15.96 2.81 19.56
N ALA A 892 15.62 3.54 20.63
CA ALA A 892 14.77 3.02 21.69
C ALA A 892 13.35 2.71 21.17
N GLY A 893 12.82 3.54 20.26
CA GLY A 893 11.57 3.29 19.55
C GLY A 893 11.63 2.05 18.65
N HIS A 894 12.70 1.87 17.86
CA HIS A 894 12.90 0.68 17.03
C HIS A 894 12.96 -0.61 17.85
N PHE A 895 13.59 -0.57 19.02
CA PHE A 895 13.63 -1.70 19.94
C PHE A 895 12.32 -1.92 20.72
N ASN A 896 11.42 -0.94 20.72
CA ASN A 896 10.26 -0.89 21.63
C ASN A 896 10.69 -0.94 23.11
N ASP A 897 11.78 -0.24 23.46
CA ASP A 897 12.31 -0.14 24.84
C ASP A 897 11.80 1.15 25.52
N PRO A 898 10.69 1.09 26.27
CA PRO A 898 10.14 2.28 26.92
C PRO A 898 11.01 2.76 28.10
N ALA A 899 11.87 1.90 28.66
CA ALA A 899 12.72 2.29 29.79
C ALA A 899 13.91 3.14 29.33
N ALA A 900 14.51 2.77 28.20
CA ALA A 900 15.51 3.59 27.53
C ALA A 900 14.89 4.88 26.99
N GLN A 901 13.77 4.77 26.27
CA GLN A 901 13.15 5.90 25.55
C GLN A 901 12.88 7.10 26.47
N VAL A 902 12.22 6.88 27.63
CA VAL A 902 11.86 8.02 28.50
C VAL A 902 13.07 8.74 29.07
N ARG A 903 14.21 8.05 29.23
CA ARG A 903 15.46 8.63 29.74
C ARG A 903 16.22 9.38 28.65
N GLU A 904 16.16 8.92 27.41
CA GLU A 904 16.66 9.68 26.25
C GLU A 904 15.92 11.02 26.11
N VAL A 905 14.58 10.99 26.18
CA VAL A 905 13.76 12.22 26.10
C VAL A 905 14.07 13.16 27.28
N LEU A 906 14.39 12.65 28.47
CA LEU A 906 14.79 13.49 29.62
C LEU A 906 16.16 14.15 29.43
N GLU A 907 17.16 13.43 28.92
CA GLU A 907 18.47 14.03 28.62
C GLU A 907 18.36 15.04 27.46
N TYR A 908 17.48 14.79 26.49
CA TYR A 908 17.14 15.76 25.45
C TYR A 908 16.45 17.00 26.00
N ASP A 909 15.43 16.87 26.87
CA ASP A 909 14.76 18.02 27.54
C ASP A 909 15.74 18.84 28.38
N LYS A 910 16.65 18.18 29.09
CA LYS A 910 17.74 18.84 29.85
C LYS A 910 18.67 19.61 28.91
N THR A 911 19.08 19.00 27.80
CA THR A 911 19.93 19.65 26.80
C THR A 911 19.21 20.86 26.18
N PHE A 912 17.94 20.70 25.80
CA PHE A 912 17.11 21.78 25.27
C PHE A 912 17.03 22.96 26.25
N LYS A 913 16.81 22.67 27.54
CA LYS A 913 16.85 23.72 28.57
C LYS A 913 18.19 24.45 28.61
N MET A 914 19.30 23.72 28.57
CA MET A 914 20.63 24.34 28.60
C MET A 914 20.90 25.22 27.39
N VAL A 915 20.39 24.85 26.21
CA VAL A 915 20.48 25.67 25.00
C VAL A 915 19.66 26.94 25.14
N VAL A 916 18.43 26.86 25.66
CA VAL A 916 17.60 28.05 25.94
C VAL A 916 18.31 28.97 26.93
N ASP A 917 18.82 28.41 28.05
CA ASP A 917 19.54 29.19 29.06
C ASP A 917 20.80 29.86 28.49
N PHE A 918 21.50 29.19 27.55
CA PHE A 918 22.65 29.77 26.83
C PHE A 918 22.22 30.95 25.96
N LEU A 919 21.14 30.82 25.18
CA LEU A 919 20.64 31.91 24.33
C LEU A 919 20.17 33.11 25.14
N GLU A 920 19.59 32.89 26.33
CA GLU A 920 19.22 33.97 27.25
C GLU A 920 20.42 34.73 27.84
N GLN A 921 21.60 34.09 27.87
CA GLN A 921 22.84 34.64 28.44
C GLN A 921 23.80 35.20 27.39
N SER A 922 23.61 34.87 26.10
CA SER A 922 24.48 35.35 25.01
C SER A 922 24.16 36.79 24.65
N ASP A 923 25.20 37.60 24.44
CA ASP A 923 25.09 38.96 23.90
C ASP A 923 24.80 38.95 22.37
N THR A 924 24.90 37.80 21.71
CA THR A 924 24.64 37.62 20.28
C THR A 924 23.18 37.22 20.07
N GLU A 925 22.45 37.91 19.18
CA GLU A 925 21.08 37.53 18.80
C GLU A 925 21.04 36.07 18.32
N GLY A 926 20.21 35.22 18.92
CA GLY A 926 20.13 33.83 18.55
C GLY A 926 18.74 33.21 18.67
N ILE A 927 18.51 32.15 17.91
CA ILE A 927 17.25 31.39 17.93
C ILE A 927 17.51 29.90 18.05
N LEU A 928 16.69 29.24 18.86
CA LEU A 928 16.58 27.79 18.92
C LEU A 928 15.31 27.35 18.17
N VAL A 929 15.47 26.38 17.27
CA VAL A 929 14.36 25.61 16.70
C VAL A 929 14.65 24.13 16.90
N ALA A 930 13.67 23.38 17.41
CA ALA A 930 13.76 21.94 17.55
C ALA A 930 12.57 21.21 16.94
N THR A 931 12.79 20.05 16.35
CA THR A 931 11.75 19.17 15.81
C THR A 931 12.26 17.73 15.76
N SER A 932 11.37 16.78 15.55
CA SER A 932 11.76 15.45 15.06
C SER A 932 11.76 15.41 13.53
N ASP A 933 12.48 14.46 12.96
CA ASP A 933 12.39 14.02 11.57
C ASP A 933 11.21 13.06 11.32
N HIS A 934 10.88 12.20 12.29
CA HIS A 934 9.70 11.31 12.32
C HIS A 934 9.32 10.85 13.74
N GLU A 935 8.24 10.06 13.86
CA GLU A 935 7.96 9.27 15.06
C GLU A 935 8.39 7.82 14.84
N THR A 936 8.84 7.14 15.89
CA THR A 936 9.31 5.75 15.80
C THR A 936 8.64 4.82 16.82
N GLY A 937 8.24 3.64 16.34
CA GLY A 937 7.62 2.56 17.12
C GLY A 937 6.08 2.61 17.13
N GLY A 938 5.49 3.76 16.76
CA GLY A 938 4.05 3.99 16.88
C GLY A 938 3.59 3.78 18.32
N LEU A 939 4.28 4.48 19.22
CA LEU A 939 4.16 4.38 20.67
C LEU A 939 2.80 4.84 21.16
N ALA A 940 2.20 4.06 22.06
CA ALA A 940 1.01 4.45 22.81
C ALA A 940 1.12 4.06 24.29
N THR A 941 0.68 4.94 25.19
CA THR A 941 0.39 4.62 26.59
C THR A 941 -0.94 3.85 26.70
N ALA A 942 -1.06 2.79 25.92
CA ALA A 942 -2.23 1.93 25.83
C ALA A 942 -1.79 0.55 25.36
N TRP A 943 -2.26 -0.50 26.03
CA TRP A 943 -1.95 -1.88 25.67
C TRP A 943 -3.15 -2.79 26.00
N GLN A 944 -3.42 -3.76 25.13
CA GLN A 944 -4.51 -4.73 25.27
C GLN A 944 -4.12 -6.07 24.64
N THR A 945 -4.18 -7.15 25.41
CA THR A 945 -4.00 -8.52 24.90
C THR A 945 -5.24 -8.98 24.12
N PRO A 946 -5.10 -9.81 23.07
CA PRO A 946 -6.24 -10.47 22.46
C PRO A 946 -7.12 -11.20 23.48
N GLY A 947 -8.43 -10.89 23.50
CA GLY A 947 -9.39 -11.51 24.41
C GLY A 947 -9.56 -10.83 25.76
N GLU A 948 -8.77 -9.81 26.09
CA GLU A 948 -8.94 -9.01 27.31
C GLU A 948 -9.85 -7.79 27.08
N LEU A 949 -10.54 -7.32 28.12
CA LEU A 949 -11.26 -6.03 28.07
C LEU A 949 -10.27 -4.86 28.08
N PRO A 950 -10.58 -3.70 27.46
CA PRO A 950 -9.72 -2.53 27.53
C PRO A 950 -9.48 -2.07 28.97
N VAL A 951 -8.21 -1.94 29.36
CA VAL A 951 -7.79 -1.42 30.66
C VAL A 951 -7.12 -0.06 30.46
N TYR A 952 -7.69 0.99 31.04
CA TYR A 952 -7.21 2.38 30.90
C TYR A 952 -6.13 2.74 31.94
N ASN A 953 -5.13 1.87 32.11
CA ASN A 953 -4.04 2.08 33.05
C ASN A 953 -2.68 2.02 32.34
N TRP A 954 -1.70 2.72 32.89
CA TRP A 954 -0.28 2.55 32.56
C TRP A 954 0.53 2.61 33.86
N TYR A 955 1.68 1.90 33.93
CA TYR A 955 2.41 1.68 35.17
C TYR A 955 3.85 2.24 35.11
N PRO A 956 4.07 3.53 35.47
CA PRO A 956 5.42 4.14 35.47
C PRO A 956 6.43 3.45 36.39
N THR A 957 5.95 2.77 37.43
CA THR A 957 6.77 2.02 38.39
C THR A 957 7.65 0.98 37.71
N VAL A 958 7.18 0.37 36.63
CA VAL A 958 7.94 -0.65 35.87
C VAL A 958 9.18 -0.02 35.25
N LEU A 959 9.01 1.10 34.54
CA LEU A 959 10.11 1.86 33.94
C LEU A 959 11.03 2.47 35.01
N ALA A 960 10.48 2.84 36.17
CA ALA A 960 11.26 3.43 37.27
C ALA A 960 12.20 2.41 37.92
N LYS A 961 11.78 1.14 38.02
CA LYS A 961 12.60 0.05 38.55
C LYS A 961 13.69 -0.42 37.58
N ALA A 962 13.48 -0.26 36.28
CA ALA A 962 14.49 -0.58 35.28
C ALA A 962 15.73 0.32 35.44
N ASN A 963 16.90 -0.32 35.50
CA ASN A 963 18.20 0.33 35.68
C ASN A 963 19.19 0.05 34.54
N ALA A 964 18.78 -0.71 33.53
CA ALA A 964 19.53 -0.95 32.30
C ALA A 964 18.58 -1.02 31.11
N SER A 965 19.07 -0.75 29.91
CA SER A 965 18.34 -0.99 28.67
C SER A 965 18.26 -2.48 28.33
N ALA A 966 17.31 -2.84 27.46
CA ALA A 966 17.26 -4.18 26.87
C ALA A 966 18.50 -4.49 26.01
N GLU A 967 19.09 -3.47 25.37
CA GLU A 967 20.33 -3.60 24.59
C GLU A 967 21.50 -4.02 25.49
N TYR A 968 21.68 -3.34 26.63
CA TYR A 968 22.76 -3.67 27.56
C TYR A 968 22.54 -5.03 28.24
N CYS A 969 21.30 -5.38 28.60
CA CYS A 969 20.97 -6.72 29.09
C CYS A 969 21.29 -7.82 28.06
N THR A 970 21.05 -7.55 26.78
CA THR A 970 21.38 -8.47 25.67
C THR A 970 22.89 -8.64 25.51
N PHE A 971 23.64 -7.54 25.57
CA PHE A 971 25.10 -7.57 25.56
C PHE A 971 25.66 -8.46 26.68
N LEU A 972 25.18 -8.27 27.91
CA LEU A 972 25.62 -9.05 29.06
C LEU A 972 25.27 -10.53 28.95
N LEU A 973 24.08 -10.86 28.41
CA LEU A 973 23.69 -12.25 28.15
C LEU A 973 24.66 -12.92 27.18
N ARG A 974 24.93 -12.28 26.03
CA ARG A 974 25.86 -12.80 25.02
C ARG A 974 27.27 -12.97 25.59
N GLN A 975 27.74 -11.98 26.36
CA GLN A 975 29.04 -12.04 27.03
C GLN A 975 29.11 -13.23 28.00
N HIS A 976 28.11 -13.42 28.84
CA HIS A 976 28.06 -14.52 29.81
C HIS A 976 28.10 -15.89 29.13
N ILE A 977 27.28 -16.07 28.07
CA ILE A 977 27.26 -17.30 27.27
C ILE A 977 28.63 -17.57 26.64
N ALA A 978 29.29 -16.54 26.11
CA ALA A 978 30.62 -16.69 25.53
C ALA A 978 31.67 -17.11 26.56
N THR A 979 31.56 -16.62 27.80
CA THR A 979 32.49 -16.96 28.89
C THR A 979 32.17 -18.27 29.61
N SER A 980 30.94 -18.78 29.50
CA SER A 980 30.44 -19.94 30.23
C SER A 980 29.77 -20.98 29.31
N PRO A 981 30.44 -21.48 28.25
CA PRO A 981 29.81 -22.30 27.21
C PRO A 981 29.34 -23.69 27.67
N SER A 982 29.77 -24.15 28.85
CA SER A 982 29.41 -25.45 29.43
C SER A 982 28.36 -25.36 30.54
N GLU A 983 27.76 -24.18 30.75
CA GLU A 983 26.70 -23.98 31.73
C GLU A 983 25.42 -24.77 31.37
N SER A 984 24.74 -25.32 32.38
CA SER A 984 23.46 -26.00 32.16
C SER A 984 22.35 -24.99 31.86
N LYS A 985 21.35 -25.40 31.07
CA LYS A 985 20.19 -24.53 30.75
C LYS A 985 19.51 -23.95 32.00
N GLN A 986 19.38 -24.73 33.07
CA GLN A 986 18.76 -24.26 34.31
C GLN A 986 19.61 -23.20 35.01
N SER A 987 20.93 -23.41 35.08
CA SER A 987 21.85 -22.42 35.65
C SER A 987 21.82 -21.10 34.87
N LEU A 988 21.76 -21.19 33.53
CA LEU A 988 21.61 -20.00 32.67
C LEU A 988 20.26 -19.29 32.91
N VAL A 989 19.16 -20.03 33.03
CA VAL A 989 17.83 -19.47 33.37
C VAL A 989 17.85 -18.76 34.73
N ASP A 990 18.46 -19.37 35.73
CA ASP A 990 18.58 -18.80 37.08
C ASP A 990 19.43 -17.53 37.05
N TRP A 991 20.55 -17.56 36.32
CA TRP A 991 21.42 -16.40 36.12
C TRP A 991 20.70 -15.27 35.38
N ILE A 992 19.99 -15.56 34.28
CA ILE A 992 19.17 -14.58 33.54
C ILE A 992 18.17 -13.92 34.49
N ASN A 993 17.46 -14.72 35.30
CA ASN A 993 16.45 -14.19 36.21
C ASN A 993 17.07 -13.27 37.26
N GLN A 994 18.14 -13.71 37.92
CA GLN A 994 18.77 -12.93 39.00
C GLN A 994 19.50 -11.70 38.48
N GLU A 995 20.36 -11.86 37.48
CA GLU A 995 21.25 -10.80 37.02
C GLU A 995 20.58 -9.86 36.02
N LEU A 996 19.79 -10.36 35.08
CA LEU A 996 19.23 -9.51 34.02
C LEU A 996 17.81 -9.04 34.37
N VAL A 997 16.93 -9.95 34.76
CA VAL A 997 15.51 -9.63 34.90
C VAL A 997 15.21 -8.93 36.23
N ILE A 998 15.62 -9.49 37.36
CA ILE A 998 15.37 -8.93 38.69
C ILE A 998 16.29 -7.72 38.93
N ARG A 999 17.60 -7.91 38.81
CA ARG A 999 18.58 -6.87 39.20
C ARG A 999 18.61 -5.67 38.26
N ARG A 1000 18.41 -5.89 36.95
CA ARG A 1000 18.54 -4.82 35.94
C ARG A 1000 17.21 -4.30 35.42
N LEU A 1001 16.28 -5.17 35.02
CA LEU A 1001 14.95 -4.72 34.59
C LEU A 1001 13.99 -4.43 35.75
N GLY A 1002 14.29 -4.90 36.96
CA GLY A 1002 13.44 -4.68 38.14
C GLY A 1002 12.16 -5.52 38.13
N ILE A 1003 12.12 -6.58 37.32
CA ILE A 1003 10.98 -7.48 37.15
C ILE A 1003 11.15 -8.67 38.11
N THR A 1004 10.25 -8.78 39.09
CA THR A 1004 10.31 -9.84 40.12
C THR A 1004 9.35 -11.01 39.87
N ASP A 1005 8.52 -10.89 38.84
CA ASP A 1005 7.44 -11.82 38.48
C ASP A 1005 7.62 -12.35 37.05
N ALA A 1006 8.88 -12.60 36.66
CA ALA A 1006 9.21 -13.16 35.36
C ALA A 1006 8.56 -14.54 35.21
N ARG A 1007 7.88 -14.77 34.08
CA ARG A 1007 7.27 -16.06 33.75
C ARG A 1007 8.36 -17.03 33.32
N GLU A 1008 8.21 -18.32 33.66
CA GLU A 1008 9.15 -19.36 33.25
C GLU A 1008 9.35 -19.42 31.72
N VAL A 1009 8.28 -19.15 30.97
CA VAL A 1009 8.32 -19.06 29.50
C VAL A 1009 9.17 -17.89 28.99
N GLU A 1010 9.19 -16.75 29.69
CA GLU A 1010 10.01 -15.59 29.33
C GLU A 1010 11.49 -15.91 29.57
N LEU A 1011 11.81 -16.46 30.74
CA LEU A 1011 13.18 -16.82 31.12
C LEU A 1011 13.73 -17.96 30.23
N SER A 1012 12.90 -18.97 29.96
CA SER A 1012 13.26 -20.05 29.05
C SER A 1012 13.47 -19.58 27.63
N ALA A 1013 12.67 -18.62 27.14
CA ALA A 1013 12.85 -18.03 25.82
C ALA A 1013 14.19 -17.29 25.71
N LEU A 1014 14.58 -16.52 26.73
CA LEU A 1014 15.88 -15.85 26.79
C LEU A 1014 17.05 -16.84 26.78
N ALA A 1015 16.94 -17.95 27.52
CA ALA A 1015 17.98 -18.98 27.57
C ALA A 1015 18.07 -19.81 26.28
N THR A 1016 16.95 -20.04 25.58
CA THR A 1016 16.90 -20.87 24.37
C THR A 1016 17.15 -20.09 23.09
N ASN A 1017 16.83 -18.80 23.07
CA ASN A 1017 17.05 -17.92 21.93
C ASN A 1017 17.71 -16.59 22.35
N PRO A 1018 19.01 -16.63 22.73
CA PRO A 1018 19.74 -15.41 23.12
C PRO A 1018 19.80 -14.34 22.03
N GLU A 1019 19.68 -14.73 20.75
CA GLU A 1019 19.65 -13.79 19.62
C GLU A 1019 18.35 -12.95 19.58
N ALA A 1020 17.26 -13.45 20.17
CA ALA A 1020 16.02 -12.71 20.32
C ALA A 1020 15.89 -12.00 21.69
N ALA A 1021 16.97 -11.91 22.47
CA ALA A 1021 16.88 -11.42 23.84
C ALA A 1021 16.41 -9.96 23.94
N ASN A 1022 16.87 -9.08 23.06
CA ASN A 1022 16.48 -7.67 23.06
C ASN A 1022 14.94 -7.49 22.94
N PRO A 1023 14.26 -7.99 21.88
CA PRO A 1023 12.81 -7.83 21.77
C PRO A 1023 12.04 -8.57 22.89
N ILE A 1024 12.60 -9.64 23.47
CA ILE A 1024 11.99 -10.31 24.63
C ILE A 1024 12.04 -9.39 25.86
N PHE A 1025 13.20 -8.82 26.19
CA PHE A 1025 13.35 -7.89 27.31
C PHE A 1025 12.44 -6.66 27.14
N CYS A 1026 12.43 -6.05 25.95
CA CYS A 1026 11.56 -4.92 25.62
C CYS A 1026 10.07 -5.25 25.84
N ARG A 1027 9.64 -6.43 25.40
CA ARG A 1027 8.27 -6.91 25.58
C ARG A 1027 7.94 -7.14 27.06
N MET A 1028 8.85 -7.74 27.82
CA MET A 1028 8.66 -7.96 29.27
C MET A 1028 8.38 -6.65 30.02
N VAL A 1029 9.11 -5.59 29.68
CA VAL A 1029 8.92 -4.25 30.26
C VAL A 1029 7.62 -3.61 29.74
N SER A 1030 7.38 -3.63 28.42
CA SER A 1030 6.21 -3.00 27.80
C SER A 1030 4.88 -3.58 28.26
N GLU A 1031 4.77 -4.91 28.32
CA GLU A 1031 3.55 -5.60 28.80
C GLU A 1031 3.23 -5.20 30.24
N ARG A 1032 4.23 -5.21 31.13
CA ARG A 1032 4.04 -4.85 32.55
C ARG A 1032 3.75 -3.35 32.72
N ALA A 1033 4.30 -2.51 31.87
CA ALA A 1033 4.05 -1.06 31.88
C ALA A 1033 2.72 -0.66 31.24
N HIS A 1034 2.03 -1.58 30.55
CA HIS A 1034 0.86 -1.34 29.69
C HIS A 1034 1.15 -0.30 28.59
N ILE A 1035 2.27 -0.50 27.90
CA ILE A 1035 2.70 0.32 26.77
C ILE A 1035 2.58 -0.48 25.48
N GLY A 1036 1.91 0.10 24.48
CA GLY A 1036 1.70 -0.49 23.17
C GLY A 1036 2.64 0.10 22.14
N TRP A 1037 3.03 -0.73 21.19
CA TRP A 1037 3.85 -0.39 20.03
C TRP A 1037 3.19 -1.02 18.82
N SER A 1038 3.07 -0.26 17.73
CA SER A 1038 2.39 -0.73 16.51
C SER A 1038 3.35 -1.17 15.41
N THR A 1039 4.64 -0.85 15.55
CA THR A 1039 5.68 -1.17 14.57
C THR A 1039 7.05 -1.20 15.24
N HIS A 1040 8.03 -1.81 14.58
CA HIS A 1040 9.46 -1.61 14.88
C HIS A 1040 10.09 -0.60 13.92
N GLY A 1041 9.29 0.13 13.14
CA GLY A 1041 9.73 1.14 12.17
C GLY A 1041 9.20 2.52 12.54
N HIS A 1042 9.33 3.47 11.60
CA HIS A 1042 8.77 4.80 11.80
C HIS A 1042 7.26 4.81 11.54
N SER A 1043 6.58 5.85 12.01
CA SER A 1043 5.18 6.13 11.69
C SER A 1043 5.00 7.52 11.05
N ALA A 1044 3.85 7.72 10.41
CA ALA A 1044 3.50 8.97 9.74
C ALA A 1044 2.83 10.00 10.68
N VAL A 1045 3.09 9.91 11.98
CA VAL A 1045 2.56 10.86 12.97
C VAL A 1045 3.24 12.22 12.76
N ASP A 1046 2.44 13.29 12.71
CA ASP A 1046 2.95 14.65 12.73
C ASP A 1046 3.74 14.89 14.04
N VAL A 1047 4.95 15.42 13.91
CA VAL A 1047 5.87 15.61 15.04
C VAL A 1047 5.83 17.04 15.55
N ASN A 1048 6.22 17.27 16.80
CA ASN A 1048 6.16 18.60 17.41
C ASN A 1048 7.33 19.49 16.97
N ILE A 1049 7.07 20.79 16.88
CA ILE A 1049 8.07 21.84 16.69
C ILE A 1049 8.16 22.64 18.00
N TYR A 1050 9.38 22.92 18.43
CA TYR A 1050 9.70 23.75 19.58
C TYR A 1050 10.58 24.93 19.18
N SER A 1051 10.44 26.06 19.87
CA SER A 1051 11.31 27.21 19.61
C SER A 1051 11.50 28.08 20.85
N SER A 1052 12.64 28.78 20.93
CA SER A 1052 12.84 29.89 21.87
C SER A 1052 11.95 31.11 21.57
N GLY A 1053 11.28 31.12 20.41
CA GLY A 1053 10.30 32.15 20.02
C GLY A 1053 10.90 33.33 19.28
N GLY A 1054 10.18 34.45 19.27
CA GLY A 1054 10.55 35.68 18.55
C GLY A 1054 9.88 35.82 17.17
N ALA A 1055 9.93 37.04 16.62
CA ALA A 1055 9.20 37.39 15.38
C ALA A 1055 9.61 36.52 14.17
N ALA A 1056 10.86 36.03 14.14
CA ALA A 1056 11.32 35.14 13.08
C ALA A 1056 10.61 33.78 13.12
N ALA A 1057 10.43 33.21 14.33
CA ALA A 1057 9.84 31.89 14.53
C ALA A 1057 8.35 31.82 14.12
N GLU A 1058 7.63 32.95 14.07
CA GLU A 1058 6.22 32.96 13.65
C GLU A 1058 5.99 32.34 12.26
N LYS A 1059 7.02 32.34 11.39
CA LYS A 1059 6.96 31.71 10.07
C LYS A 1059 6.76 30.19 10.10
N ILE A 1060 7.09 29.53 11.20
CA ILE A 1060 6.97 28.08 11.39
C ILE A 1060 5.94 27.71 12.47
N ARG A 1061 5.04 28.63 12.81
CA ARG A 1061 3.98 28.41 13.80
C ARG A 1061 2.79 27.66 13.19
N GLY A 1062 2.17 26.76 13.97
CA GLY A 1062 1.03 25.96 13.53
C GLY A 1062 1.46 24.65 12.86
N ASN A 1063 0.65 24.12 11.93
CA ASN A 1063 0.97 22.88 11.22
C ASN A 1063 1.65 23.19 9.89
N VAL A 1064 2.96 22.90 9.80
CA VAL A 1064 3.80 23.19 8.63
C VAL A 1064 4.38 21.90 8.04
N GLU A 1065 4.99 22.00 6.87
CA GLU A 1065 5.74 20.91 6.27
C GLU A 1065 7.19 20.95 6.77
N ASN A 1066 7.87 19.80 6.90
CA ASN A 1066 9.29 19.79 7.30
C ASN A 1066 10.22 20.64 6.39
N THR A 1067 9.83 20.88 5.14
CA THR A 1067 10.54 21.80 4.22
C THR A 1067 10.41 23.28 4.60
N ASP A 1068 9.33 23.66 5.28
CA ASP A 1068 9.16 25.02 5.79
C ASP A 1068 10.19 25.34 6.87
N ILE A 1069 10.55 24.32 7.67
CA ILE A 1069 11.63 24.42 8.66
C ILE A 1069 12.96 24.65 7.94
N GLY A 1070 13.30 23.87 6.91
CA GLY A 1070 14.54 24.08 6.16
C GLY A 1070 14.63 25.45 5.45
N ARG A 1071 13.50 25.94 4.92
CA ARG A 1071 13.40 27.31 4.39
C ARG A 1071 13.57 28.37 5.47
N PHE A 1072 13.06 28.12 6.66
CA PHE A 1072 13.28 28.99 7.80
C PHE A 1072 14.75 29.04 8.22
N LEU A 1073 15.43 27.88 8.33
CA LEU A 1073 16.85 27.81 8.71
C LEU A 1073 17.74 28.60 7.75
N SER A 1074 17.62 28.32 6.45
CA SER A 1074 18.37 29.03 5.39
C SER A 1074 18.03 30.52 5.36
N GLY A 1075 16.75 30.89 5.45
CA GLY A 1075 16.31 32.28 5.45
C GLY A 1075 16.72 33.08 6.69
N TYR A 1076 16.86 32.45 7.85
CA TYR A 1076 17.32 33.13 9.08
C TYR A 1076 18.81 33.46 9.04
N LEU A 1077 19.61 32.53 8.48
CA LEU A 1077 21.06 32.70 8.31
C LEU A 1077 21.45 33.48 7.05
N ASP A 1078 20.47 33.81 6.19
CA ASP A 1078 20.70 34.51 4.91
C ASP A 1078 21.64 33.72 3.99
N VAL A 1079 21.45 32.39 3.95
CA VAL A 1079 22.25 31.46 3.15
C VAL A 1079 21.48 31.06 1.89
N ASP A 1080 22.10 31.23 0.73
CA ASP A 1080 21.55 30.80 -0.56
C ASP A 1080 21.93 29.34 -0.86
N VAL A 1081 21.00 28.43 -0.59
CA VAL A 1081 21.16 27.00 -0.85
C VAL A 1081 21.23 26.71 -2.36
N GLU A 1082 20.63 27.54 -3.23
CA GLU A 1082 20.66 27.34 -4.68
C GLU A 1082 22.03 27.68 -5.26
N GLU A 1083 22.69 28.73 -4.75
CA GLU A 1083 24.06 29.07 -5.11
C GLU A 1083 25.05 27.95 -4.73
N ILE A 1084 24.93 27.41 -3.52
CA ILE A 1084 25.75 26.26 -3.06
C ILE A 1084 25.47 25.03 -3.92
N THR A 1085 24.20 24.76 -4.26
CA THR A 1085 23.83 23.63 -5.12
C THR A 1085 24.47 23.79 -6.51
N LYS A 1086 24.49 25.01 -7.05
CA LYS A 1086 25.12 25.31 -8.34
C LYS A 1086 26.65 25.14 -8.28
N GLU A 1087 27.30 25.62 -7.23
CA GLU A 1087 28.74 25.43 -7.03
C GLU A 1087 29.09 23.94 -6.94
N LEU A 1088 28.29 23.18 -6.19
CA LEU A 1088 28.43 21.73 -6.08
C LEU A 1088 28.29 21.06 -7.46
N ASP A 1089 27.25 21.42 -8.22
CA ASP A 1089 27.05 20.90 -9.58
C ASP A 1089 28.22 21.25 -10.51
N ASP A 1090 28.75 22.47 -10.44
CA ASP A 1090 29.86 22.93 -11.27
C ASP A 1090 31.19 22.23 -10.92
N LYS A 1091 31.48 22.05 -9.63
CA LYS A 1091 32.66 21.29 -9.18
C LYS A 1091 32.55 19.80 -9.51
N LEU A 1092 31.34 19.25 -9.51
CA LEU A 1092 31.10 17.86 -9.92
C LEU A 1092 31.18 17.65 -11.43
N LYS A 1093 30.94 18.68 -12.27
CA LYS A 1093 31.04 18.57 -13.75
C LYS A 1093 32.48 18.30 -14.26
N GLY A 1094 33.51 18.63 -13.48
CA GLY A 1094 34.92 18.46 -13.86
C GLY A 1094 35.62 17.20 -13.33
N ASN A 1095 35.01 16.50 -12.36
CA ASN A 1095 35.60 15.37 -11.63
C ASN A 1095 34.78 14.08 -11.73
N LEU A 1096 33.93 13.93 -12.75
CA LEU A 1096 33.26 12.66 -13.00
C LEU A 1096 34.31 11.62 -13.40
N PRO A 1097 34.58 10.56 -12.62
CA PRO A 1097 35.31 9.41 -13.11
C PRO A 1097 34.37 8.72 -14.10
N VAL A 1098 34.55 9.02 -15.39
CA VAL A 1098 33.75 8.46 -16.50
C VAL A 1098 33.99 6.94 -16.65
N GLU A 1099 34.95 6.34 -15.93
CA GLU A 1099 35.27 4.91 -16.04
C GLU A 1099 34.92 4.05 -14.81
N ALA A 1100 34.34 4.61 -13.74
CA ALA A 1100 33.93 3.82 -12.55
C ALA A 1100 32.40 3.66 -12.39
N LEU A 1101 31.61 4.27 -13.27
CA LEU A 1101 30.14 4.33 -13.16
C LEU A 1101 29.38 3.34 -14.05
N GLU A 1102 30.06 2.59 -14.91
CA GLU A 1102 29.42 1.59 -15.78
C GLU A 1102 29.35 0.17 -15.18
N SER A 1103 29.95 -0.08 -14.01
CA SER A 1103 30.00 -1.40 -13.38
C SER A 1103 29.19 -1.55 -12.08
N ASN A 1104 28.73 -0.46 -11.45
CA ASN A 1104 28.11 -0.51 -10.11
C ASN A 1104 26.75 0.21 -10.00
N VAL A 1105 25.83 -0.03 -10.94
CA VAL A 1105 24.40 0.29 -10.72
C VAL A 1105 23.78 -0.78 -9.81
N LEU A 1106 24.17 -0.73 -8.54
CA LEU A 1106 23.58 -1.48 -7.44
C LEU A 1106 22.39 -0.74 -6.86
N GLU A 1107 21.52 -1.54 -6.26
CA GLU A 1107 20.19 -1.26 -5.75
C GLU A 1107 20.19 -0.21 -4.63
N THR A 1108 19.56 0.95 -4.86
CA THR A 1108 19.15 1.84 -3.77
C THR A 1108 17.63 1.84 -3.67
N GLY A 1109 17.12 0.89 -2.91
CA GLY A 1109 15.73 0.78 -2.45
C GLY A 1109 15.67 0.25 -1.01
N GLY A 1110 16.71 0.53 -0.23
CA GLY A 1110 16.89 0.04 1.13
C GLY A 1110 16.02 0.79 2.12
N HIS A 1111 15.32 0.01 2.96
CA HIS A 1111 14.66 0.45 4.17
C HIS A 1111 15.73 0.92 5.19
N PRO A 1112 15.48 1.94 6.03
CA PRO A 1112 16.43 2.39 7.07
C PRO A 1112 16.93 1.28 8.02
N ALA A 1113 16.21 0.16 8.14
CA ALA A 1113 16.63 -1.02 8.90
C ALA A 1113 17.85 -1.77 8.31
N GLU A 1114 18.27 -1.50 7.08
CA GLU A 1114 19.47 -2.10 6.48
C GLU A 1114 20.77 -1.38 6.89
N ARG A 1115 20.73 -0.12 7.36
CA ARG A 1115 21.94 0.56 7.87
C ARG A 1115 22.35 0.13 9.28
N LEU A 1116 21.43 -0.46 10.05
CA LEU A 1116 21.68 -0.92 11.42
C LEU A 1116 22.09 -2.40 11.51
N ARG A 1117 22.19 -3.15 10.40
CA ARG A 1117 22.57 -4.58 10.41
C ARG A 1117 24.06 -4.86 10.30
N ASP A 1118 24.83 -3.96 9.69
CA ASP A 1118 26.28 -4.13 9.54
C ASP A 1118 27.09 -3.48 10.67
N VAL A 1119 26.41 -2.90 11.67
CA VAL A 1119 27.02 -2.64 12.98
C VAL A 1119 27.00 -3.96 13.75
N ARG A 1120 28.12 -4.69 13.73
CA ARG A 1120 28.37 -5.67 14.79
C ARG A 1120 28.40 -4.90 16.12
N PHE A 1121 27.35 -5.03 16.92
CA PHE A 1121 27.41 -4.82 18.37
C PHE A 1121 28.09 -6.01 19.04
#